data_AF-A0A8C5PI61-F1
#
_entry.id   AF-A0A8C5PI61-F1
#
_cell.length_a   1.000
_cell.length_b   1.000
_cell.length_c   1.000
_cell.angle_alpha   90.00
_cell.angle_beta   90.00
_cell.angle_gamma   90.00
#
_symmetry.space_group_name_H-M   'P 1'
#
loop_
_entity.id
_entity.type
_entity.pdbx_description
1 polymer ?
#
loop_
_entity_poly.entity_id
_entity_poly.type
_entity_poly.pdbx_seq_one_letter_code
_entity_poly.pdbx_strand_id
1 'polypeptide(L)'
;MNSTCYGYYSSDSLLTGSSRTSRGSNENLLSVNCGPTMINSYISFSSDQPDRQRLEMLQQIANRVQRDSLGCEDKLILARNGLLADRQRIESGIQLQNEAEIAGYLIECENLLRQQLVDVQSLVDGKYQQADHIVQRVASLRDELLTIRNEYSSVYSKGRMLTSDQTKLMISGISQSLNSGFSQSLNPNSSLSRNMGLAMTPASLTSGLSQGFNSHMSPAMSPTFPANFNPGLIPNYANGMNTNALQSLKLMQIKKPSLKSSLADQNLPEEEANVKFVQDLLTWVEEMQVQLDRAEWGSDLSSIESHLDNHRTFHSAIEEFDSSVKEAKMSKLQVTAMFKVAFEYMQQLESQYAKLLSTSRSRHKHLDSLQSFVTRATRELIWLNEKEEEEVSYDWSERNQNISSKKDYHADLMRELDHKEEDIKSVQDAAEQMLLQNHPARSTIEAYKAAMQTQWNWILQLCHCVEQHIRQNTAYFEYFNETREALDYLKGLKDTVLRKYSCDKSTSLHKLEDLVQESMEEKEQLLQYKSKVAGLVGKAKTVVQLKPRNPENHLKGSIPIRAICDYRQIEITVYKDDECVLASNSHRAKWKVISPSGNEAMVPAVCFTVPAPNKEAVELANRIEQMYQNVLSLWHESHVNMKSTVSWHYLMNEIEMIRSSKVSSIKTLLPGEHQQVMGNLKARFDEFIEDSQESKMYSMSEIGQLEREVNVCRVYYEDLLKSAEREEQEESIYNLYVTEIRNFRLRLENCDERLIRQIRTPLDRDDIHESVMRISEQEKLKKELDHLKVDLSTITENCEEFFSQAAASTASETLRKELNLVTQNMNQAYSMSFIYLEKLRTINMVLKNTQGAESLVKMYETNLCEEDAVTAERNSIERLVSTLKQWRSEVDQKRAVFHELEDELQKAKAISDQMFKTHKERDLDFDWHKEKADQIAERWQNVHLQIENRLRDLSGISTSIKYYKESYLALDSWIRQVQETQSMLQGNVPDSSKALSMQLDQLKSLISEIEMKQSKMDECQKYSEQYSTSVKDYELQLMTYRALVDSHQKSPMKRRRMQSSADLVIQEYMDLRNRYNALMTLMTQFVKFSGDALKRMEEEEV
;
A
#
# COMPACT_ATOMS: atom_id res chain seq x y z
N MET A 1 -11.08 -31.11 -49.61
CA MET A 1 -10.45 -32.45 -49.69
C MET A 1 -9.46 -32.57 -48.56
N ASN A 2 -9.49 -33.68 -47.82
CA ASN A 2 -8.51 -34.17 -46.82
C ASN A 2 -8.23 -33.24 -45.61
N SER A 3 -8.43 -33.61 -44.32
CA SER A 3 -7.98 -34.79 -43.53
C SER A 3 -6.53 -34.65 -43.04
N THR A 4 -6.12 -34.93 -41.77
CA THR A 4 -6.85 -35.52 -40.61
C THR A 4 -6.15 -35.32 -39.24
N CYS A 5 -6.96 -35.31 -38.17
CA CYS A 5 -6.80 -35.79 -36.76
C CYS A 5 -5.44 -36.06 -36.05
N TYR A 6 -5.30 -35.46 -34.86
CA TYR A 6 -5.25 -36.04 -33.47
C TYR A 6 -4.42 -37.29 -33.05
N GLY A 7 -3.86 -37.20 -31.82
CA GLY A 7 -3.30 -38.27 -30.96
C GLY A 7 -2.25 -37.67 -29.99
N TYR A 8 -2.35 -37.51 -28.65
CA TYR A 8 -3.06 -38.11 -27.50
C TYR A 8 -2.38 -39.31 -26.79
N TYR A 9 -1.74 -39.04 -25.64
CA TYR A 9 -1.40 -39.87 -24.44
C TYR A 9 -0.72 -38.89 -23.44
N SER A 10 -1.06 -38.71 -22.15
CA SER A 10 -1.49 -39.59 -21.02
C SER A 10 -0.39 -40.58 -20.60
N SER A 11 0.18 -40.53 -19.39
CA SER A 11 -0.54 -40.68 -18.11
C SER A 11 0.31 -40.44 -16.84
N ASP A 12 -0.38 -39.95 -15.79
CA ASP A 12 -0.33 -40.37 -14.38
C ASP A 12 0.94 -40.40 -13.48
N SER A 13 0.72 -39.89 -12.25
CA SER A 13 0.97 -40.54 -10.94
C SER A 13 1.96 -39.92 -9.92
N LEU A 14 1.39 -39.54 -8.76
CA LEU A 14 1.71 -39.95 -7.36
C LEU A 14 3.19 -39.86 -6.85
N LEU A 15 3.52 -39.60 -5.56
CA LEU A 15 2.79 -39.20 -4.34
C LEU A 15 3.82 -38.75 -3.27
N THR A 16 3.33 -38.21 -2.13
CA THR A 16 4.04 -37.92 -0.85
C THR A 16 5.25 -36.95 -0.90
N GLY A 17 5.56 -36.15 0.14
CA GLY A 17 4.78 -35.78 1.33
C GLY A 17 5.31 -36.31 2.67
N SER A 18 6.13 -35.52 3.38
CA SER A 18 6.25 -35.55 4.86
C SER A 18 7.04 -34.36 5.41
N SER A 19 6.54 -33.74 6.48
CA SER A 19 7.11 -32.57 7.17
C SER A 19 7.62 -32.94 8.57
N ARG A 20 8.74 -32.33 9.03
CA ARG A 20 9.24 -32.23 10.43
C ARG A 20 10.69 -31.67 10.42
N THR A 21 11.21 -30.88 11.37
CA THR A 21 10.60 -30.08 12.48
C THR A 21 11.62 -29.07 13.05
N SER A 22 11.13 -28.03 13.74
CA SER A 22 11.74 -27.36 14.91
C SER A 22 13.08 -26.60 14.78
N ARG A 23 13.00 -25.26 14.67
CA ARG A 23 13.29 -24.30 15.76
C ARG A 23 14.48 -24.64 16.70
N GLY A 24 15.55 -23.84 16.67
CA GLY A 24 16.66 -23.89 17.64
C GLY A 24 17.72 -22.80 17.45
N SER A 25 17.64 -21.74 18.25
CA SER A 25 18.49 -20.53 18.34
C SER A 25 20.02 -20.71 18.46
N ASN A 26 20.75 -19.73 17.88
CA ASN A 26 22.04 -19.13 18.29
C ASN A 26 23.20 -20.01 18.81
N GLU A 27 24.36 -19.88 18.16
CA GLU A 27 25.58 -19.43 18.86
C GLU A 27 26.55 -18.70 17.91
N ASN A 28 27.54 -17.99 18.47
CA ASN A 28 28.38 -17.00 17.78
C ASN A 28 29.78 -17.51 17.42
N LEU A 29 30.48 -16.74 16.57
CA LEU A 29 31.93 -16.75 16.32
C LEU A 29 32.52 -18.00 15.62
N LEU A 30 33.08 -17.77 14.43
CA LEU A 30 34.53 -17.52 14.33
C LEU A 30 34.87 -16.78 13.03
N SER A 31 35.85 -15.88 13.09
CA SER A 31 36.36 -15.18 11.91
C SER A 31 37.39 -16.05 11.18
N VAL A 32 37.31 -16.07 9.85
CA VAL A 32 38.37 -16.65 9.00
C VAL A 32 38.72 -15.64 7.91
N ASN A 33 39.91 -15.06 8.02
CA ASN A 33 40.51 -14.27 6.95
C ASN A 33 40.89 -15.21 5.80
N CYS A 34 40.24 -15.07 4.64
CA CYS A 34 40.72 -15.62 3.37
C CYS A 34 40.95 -14.46 2.40
N GLY A 35 42.17 -14.34 1.89
CA GLY A 35 42.57 -13.30 0.95
C GLY A 35 42.07 -13.53 -0.49
N PRO A 36 42.33 -12.58 -1.41
CA PRO A 36 41.82 -12.61 -2.77
C PRO A 36 42.57 -13.63 -3.66
N THR A 37 42.24 -14.91 -3.54
CA THR A 37 42.73 -15.98 -4.41
C THR A 37 41.61 -16.91 -4.86
N MET A 38 40.94 -16.56 -5.97
CA MET A 38 40.19 -17.48 -6.86
C MET A 38 39.68 -16.83 -8.17
N ILE A 39 40.34 -15.78 -8.70
CA ILE A 39 40.11 -15.26 -10.06
C ILE A 39 41.46 -15.09 -10.78
N ASN A 40 42.13 -16.19 -11.10
CA ASN A 40 43.34 -16.15 -11.95
C ASN A 40 43.66 -17.48 -12.67
N SER A 41 42.63 -18.22 -13.12
CA SER A 41 42.80 -19.55 -13.72
C SER A 41 41.78 -19.94 -14.80
N TYR A 42 41.13 -18.97 -15.47
CA TYR A 42 40.44 -19.19 -16.75
C TYR A 42 40.56 -17.97 -17.67
N ILE A 43 41.70 -17.84 -18.36
CA ILE A 43 41.87 -16.96 -19.51
C ILE A 43 42.42 -17.78 -20.68
N SER A 44 41.53 -18.15 -21.61
CA SER A 44 41.88 -18.64 -22.93
C SER A 44 40.73 -18.39 -23.90
N PHE A 45 41.04 -17.78 -25.05
CA PHE A 45 40.14 -17.53 -26.18
C PHE A 45 39.04 -16.45 -26.00
N SER A 46 39.49 -15.20 -26.23
CA SER A 46 38.87 -14.25 -27.18
C SER A 46 37.37 -13.94 -27.07
N SER A 47 37.04 -12.91 -26.27
CA SER A 47 36.30 -11.75 -26.79
C SER A 47 36.60 -10.48 -25.97
N ASP A 48 36.32 -9.33 -26.59
CA ASP A 48 36.02 -8.01 -26.02
C ASP A 48 36.78 -7.48 -24.77
N GLN A 49 37.72 -6.59 -25.06
CA GLN A 49 38.37 -5.70 -24.09
C GLN A 49 37.43 -4.83 -23.21
N PRO A 50 36.26 -4.32 -23.66
CA PRO A 50 35.37 -3.56 -22.78
C PRO A 50 34.70 -4.38 -21.66
N ASP A 51 34.44 -5.67 -21.86
CA ASP A 51 33.77 -6.50 -20.84
C ASP A 51 34.63 -6.68 -19.59
N ARG A 52 35.96 -6.66 -19.73
CA ARG A 52 36.88 -6.68 -18.59
C ARG A 52 36.76 -5.41 -17.74
N GLN A 53 36.69 -4.23 -18.37
CA GLN A 53 36.52 -2.97 -17.65
C GLN A 53 35.14 -2.88 -16.99
N ARG A 54 34.09 -3.37 -17.65
CA ARG A 54 32.75 -3.55 -17.06
C ARG A 54 32.80 -4.42 -15.81
N LEU A 55 33.48 -5.57 -15.86
CA LEU A 55 33.55 -6.49 -14.72
C LEU A 55 34.36 -5.91 -13.54
N GLU A 56 35.49 -5.24 -13.82
CA GLU A 56 36.30 -4.56 -12.81
C GLU A 56 35.52 -3.39 -12.15
N MET A 57 34.71 -2.65 -12.90
CA MET A 57 33.80 -1.62 -12.35
C MET A 57 32.72 -2.22 -11.44
N LEU A 58 32.05 -3.29 -11.88
CA LEU A 58 31.01 -3.96 -11.08
C LEU A 58 31.61 -4.57 -9.79
N GLN A 59 32.84 -5.08 -9.83
CA GLN A 59 33.54 -5.55 -8.63
C GLN A 59 33.80 -4.41 -7.62
N GLN A 60 34.14 -3.20 -8.09
CA GLN A 60 34.32 -2.03 -7.21
C GLN A 60 33.00 -1.60 -6.56
N ILE A 61 31.88 -1.66 -7.30
CA ILE A 61 30.53 -1.38 -6.77
C ILE A 61 30.12 -2.44 -5.73
N ALA A 62 30.35 -3.73 -6.00
CA ALA A 62 30.08 -4.80 -5.04
C ALA A 62 30.91 -4.64 -3.75
N ASN A 63 32.21 -4.31 -3.87
CA ASN A 63 33.08 -4.07 -2.73
C ASN A 63 32.64 -2.85 -1.90
N ARG A 64 32.11 -1.80 -2.55
CA ARG A 64 31.52 -0.62 -1.90
C ARG A 64 30.27 -1.03 -1.09
N VAL A 65 29.29 -1.66 -1.73
CA VAL A 65 28.06 -2.10 -1.04
C VAL A 65 28.37 -3.02 0.14
N GLN A 66 29.34 -3.94 -0.01
CA GLN A 66 29.72 -4.87 1.05
C GLN A 66 30.39 -4.18 2.25
N ARG A 67 31.24 -3.17 2.02
CA ARG A 67 31.81 -2.32 3.08
C ARG A 67 30.73 -1.48 3.76
N ASP A 68 29.85 -0.88 2.98
CA ASP A 68 28.83 0.05 3.49
C ASP A 68 27.70 -0.72 4.21
N SER A 69 27.52 -2.01 3.91
CA SER A 69 26.68 -2.94 4.68
C SER A 69 27.21 -3.13 6.09
N LEU A 70 28.52 -3.35 6.25
CA LEU A 70 29.16 -3.49 7.57
C LEU A 70 29.03 -2.20 8.38
N GLY A 71 29.20 -1.03 7.74
CA GLY A 71 28.95 0.26 8.39
C GLY A 71 27.50 0.44 8.85
N CYS A 72 26.53 -0.04 8.06
CA CYS A 72 25.12 -0.05 8.46
C CYS A 72 24.86 -1.04 9.62
N GLU A 73 25.46 -2.22 9.59
CA GLU A 73 25.36 -3.25 10.64
C GLU A 73 25.88 -2.74 11.99
N ASP A 74 27.08 -2.13 12.02
CA ASP A 74 27.66 -1.51 13.23
C ASP A 74 26.73 -0.41 13.79
N LYS A 75 26.15 0.43 12.92
CA LYS A 75 25.26 1.53 13.31
C LYS A 75 23.89 1.03 13.80
N LEU A 76 23.34 -0.04 13.20
CA LEU A 76 22.12 -0.71 13.70
C LEU A 76 22.36 -1.37 15.07
N ILE A 77 23.54 -1.96 15.30
CA ILE A 77 23.94 -2.50 16.60
C ILE A 77 24.04 -1.40 17.66
N LEU A 78 24.68 -0.27 17.34
CA LEU A 78 24.75 0.89 18.24
C LEU A 78 23.36 1.46 18.57
N ALA A 79 22.50 1.62 17.56
CA ALA A 79 21.12 2.06 17.72
C ALA A 79 20.33 1.11 18.64
N ARG A 80 20.38 -0.21 18.40
CA ARG A 80 19.72 -1.23 19.23
C ARG A 80 20.25 -1.22 20.68
N ASN A 81 21.56 -1.10 20.88
CA ASN A 81 22.15 -1.10 22.21
C ASN A 81 21.74 0.14 23.03
N GLY A 82 21.76 1.34 22.40
CA GLY A 82 21.27 2.56 23.04
C GLY A 82 19.78 2.48 23.40
N LEU A 83 18.97 1.92 22.49
CA LEU A 83 17.52 1.77 22.66
C LEU A 83 17.19 0.76 23.77
N LEU A 84 17.92 -0.36 23.86
CA LEU A 84 17.81 -1.32 24.96
C LEU A 84 18.20 -0.70 26.32
N ALA A 85 19.27 0.11 26.36
CA ALA A 85 19.67 0.82 27.57
C ALA A 85 18.62 1.86 28.01
N ASP A 86 18.10 2.67 27.09
CA ASP A 86 17.06 3.66 27.39
C ASP A 86 15.70 3.01 27.74
N ARG A 87 15.41 1.83 27.19
CA ARG A 87 14.27 1.00 27.61
C ARG A 87 14.42 0.49 29.04
N GLN A 88 15.57 -0.07 29.41
CA GLN A 88 15.85 -0.49 30.79
C GLN A 88 15.78 0.69 31.76
N ARG A 89 16.17 1.89 31.33
CA ARG A 89 16.03 3.13 32.10
C ARG A 89 14.56 3.49 32.31
N ILE A 90 13.71 3.49 31.28
CA ILE A 90 12.24 3.67 31.44
C ILE A 90 11.67 2.63 32.41
N GLU A 91 12.02 1.35 32.24
CA GLU A 91 11.56 0.25 33.09
C GLU A 91 12.04 0.39 34.56
N SER A 92 13.12 1.16 34.78
CA SER A 92 13.66 1.54 36.10
C SER A 92 13.23 2.93 36.60
N GLY A 93 12.39 3.67 35.85
CA GLY A 93 12.01 5.06 36.18
C GLY A 93 13.12 6.10 35.97
N ILE A 94 14.22 5.77 35.30
CA ILE A 94 15.35 6.67 35.04
C ILE A 94 15.13 7.41 33.71
N GLN A 95 15.48 8.70 33.67
CA GLN A 95 15.32 9.53 32.47
C GLN A 95 16.16 8.99 31.29
N LEU A 96 15.57 9.06 30.10
CA LEU A 96 16.20 8.79 28.79
C LEU A 96 17.46 9.64 28.57
N GLN A 97 18.42 9.12 27.83
CA GLN A 97 19.71 9.81 27.58
C GLN A 97 20.19 9.69 26.13
N ASN A 98 19.76 8.66 25.39
CA ASN A 98 20.39 8.27 24.13
C ASN A 98 19.58 8.68 22.87
N GLU A 99 18.43 9.37 23.03
CA GLU A 99 17.51 9.76 21.92
C GLU A 99 18.25 10.37 20.72
N ALA A 100 19.14 11.34 20.97
CA ALA A 100 19.87 12.05 19.92
C ALA A 100 20.92 11.19 19.20
N GLU A 101 21.63 10.31 19.92
CA GLU A 101 22.63 9.42 19.32
C GLU A 101 21.96 8.32 18.49
N ILE A 102 20.89 7.71 19.01
CA ILE A 102 20.13 6.68 18.29
C ILE A 102 19.47 7.28 17.04
N ALA A 103 18.92 8.50 17.13
CA ALA A 103 18.42 9.21 15.96
C ALA A 103 19.52 9.45 14.91
N GLY A 104 20.72 9.84 15.35
CA GLY A 104 21.90 9.97 14.48
C GLY A 104 22.25 8.66 13.76
N TYR A 105 22.40 7.56 14.51
CA TYR A 105 22.72 6.25 13.93
C TYR A 105 21.64 5.76 12.95
N LEU A 106 20.35 5.98 13.24
CA LEU A 106 19.26 5.62 12.32
C LEU A 106 19.28 6.45 11.03
N ILE A 107 19.61 7.75 11.10
CA ILE A 107 19.77 8.62 9.92
C ILE A 107 21.01 8.22 9.10
N GLU A 108 22.12 7.85 9.75
CA GLU A 108 23.29 7.30 9.06
C GLU A 108 22.96 6.00 8.32
N CYS A 109 22.22 5.07 8.94
CA CYS A 109 21.73 3.86 8.28
C CYS A 109 20.81 4.15 7.08
N GLU A 110 19.89 5.11 7.19
CA GLU A 110 19.06 5.53 6.04
C GLU A 110 19.92 6.05 4.88
N ASN A 111 20.94 6.86 5.16
CA ASN A 111 21.81 7.42 4.14
C ASN A 111 22.69 6.36 3.46
N LEU A 112 23.24 5.41 4.22
CA LEU A 112 23.97 4.27 3.69
C LEU A 112 23.06 3.41 2.79
N LEU A 113 21.88 3.01 3.27
CA LEU A 113 20.95 2.16 2.51
C LEU A 113 20.45 2.85 1.24
N ARG A 114 20.24 4.17 1.23
CA ARG A 114 19.90 4.94 0.00
C ARG A 114 20.98 4.79 -1.07
N GLN A 115 22.26 4.97 -0.72
CA GLN A 115 23.37 4.80 -1.65
C GLN A 115 23.51 3.34 -2.10
N GLN A 116 23.38 2.40 -1.16
CA GLN A 116 23.48 0.97 -1.46
C GLN A 116 22.38 0.48 -2.41
N LEU A 117 21.16 1.01 -2.35
CA LEU A 117 20.09 0.62 -3.30
C LEU A 117 20.43 1.01 -4.75
N VAL A 118 21.05 2.18 -4.97
CA VAL A 118 21.52 2.62 -6.30
C VAL A 118 22.67 1.75 -6.80
N ASP A 119 23.65 1.47 -5.93
CA ASP A 119 24.79 0.61 -6.25
C ASP A 119 24.33 -0.85 -6.49
N VAL A 120 23.35 -1.36 -5.75
CA VAL A 120 22.75 -2.70 -5.94
C VAL A 120 21.98 -2.79 -7.26
N GLN A 121 21.17 -1.80 -7.61
CA GLN A 121 20.50 -1.77 -8.91
C GLN A 121 21.53 -1.81 -10.05
N SER A 122 22.63 -1.07 -9.90
CA SER A 122 23.75 -1.09 -10.85
C SER A 122 24.43 -2.46 -10.98
N LEU A 123 24.42 -3.30 -9.93
CA LEU A 123 24.91 -4.69 -9.96
C LEU A 123 23.93 -5.64 -10.64
N VAL A 124 22.62 -5.45 -10.45
CA VAL A 124 21.54 -6.23 -11.08
C VAL A 124 21.53 -5.95 -12.60
N ASP A 125 21.49 -4.69 -13.01
CA ASP A 125 21.57 -4.28 -14.43
C ASP A 125 22.94 -4.64 -15.03
N GLY A 126 23.97 -4.63 -14.18
CA GLY A 126 25.31 -5.14 -14.47
C GLY A 126 25.37 -6.64 -14.77
N LYS A 127 24.38 -7.43 -14.33
CA LYS A 127 24.38 -8.91 -14.29
C LYS A 127 25.57 -9.48 -13.51
N TYR A 128 25.92 -8.85 -12.39
CA TYR A 128 27.00 -9.31 -11.51
C TYR A 128 26.64 -10.65 -10.85
N GLN A 129 27.57 -11.61 -10.88
CA GLN A 129 27.35 -13.03 -10.51
C GLN A 129 26.81 -13.28 -9.08
N GLN A 130 26.92 -12.31 -8.18
CA GLN A 130 26.46 -12.42 -6.78
C GLN A 130 25.41 -11.35 -6.42
N ALA A 131 24.82 -10.66 -7.40
CA ALA A 131 23.88 -9.56 -7.16
C ALA A 131 22.73 -9.97 -6.23
N ASP A 132 22.12 -11.13 -6.44
CA ASP A 132 20.99 -11.62 -5.63
C ASP A 132 21.31 -11.76 -4.13
N HIS A 133 22.53 -12.19 -3.79
CA HIS A 133 22.97 -12.28 -2.39
C HIS A 133 23.18 -10.90 -1.76
N ILE A 134 23.63 -9.92 -2.55
CA ILE A 134 23.82 -8.54 -2.09
C ILE A 134 22.45 -7.85 -1.94
N VAL A 135 21.52 -8.07 -2.87
CA VAL A 135 20.10 -7.66 -2.76
C VAL A 135 19.48 -8.19 -1.47
N GLN A 136 19.63 -9.50 -1.19
CA GLN A 136 19.12 -10.12 0.04
C GLN A 136 19.73 -9.52 1.31
N ARG A 137 21.04 -9.20 1.33
CA ARG A 137 21.68 -8.55 2.48
C ARG A 137 21.11 -7.14 2.70
N VAL A 138 21.06 -6.31 1.67
CA VAL A 138 20.55 -4.92 1.76
C VAL A 138 19.06 -4.89 2.14
N ALA A 139 18.27 -5.86 1.66
CA ALA A 139 16.88 -6.03 2.11
C ALA A 139 16.80 -6.37 3.62
N SER A 140 17.61 -7.31 4.10
CA SER A 140 17.65 -7.67 5.53
C SER A 140 18.03 -6.48 6.43
N LEU A 141 18.95 -5.62 5.98
CA LEU A 141 19.34 -4.42 6.73
C LEU A 141 18.26 -3.34 6.73
N ARG A 142 17.50 -3.22 5.63
CA ARG A 142 16.31 -2.35 5.56
C ARG A 142 15.21 -2.81 6.51
N ASP A 143 14.95 -4.11 6.59
CA ASP A 143 13.93 -4.68 7.49
C ASP A 143 14.34 -4.58 8.96
N GLU A 144 15.64 -4.74 9.27
CA GLU A 144 16.19 -4.49 10.60
C GLU A 144 16.12 -3.00 11.00
N LEU A 145 16.44 -2.08 10.08
CA LEU A 145 16.27 -0.64 10.28
C LEU A 145 14.80 -0.29 10.57
N LEU A 146 13.84 -0.81 9.79
CA LEU A 146 12.40 -0.61 10.02
C LEU A 146 11.98 -1.15 11.39
N THR A 147 12.52 -2.30 11.81
CA THR A 147 12.26 -2.89 13.13
C THR A 147 12.75 -1.97 14.25
N ILE A 148 14.00 -1.52 14.20
CA ILE A 148 14.58 -0.62 15.23
C ILE A 148 13.89 0.76 15.20
N ARG A 149 13.47 1.26 14.04
CA ARG A 149 12.67 2.50 13.91
C ARG A 149 11.30 2.39 14.58
N ASN A 150 10.64 1.23 14.46
CA ASN A 150 9.37 0.97 15.13
C ASN A 150 9.53 0.85 16.65
N GLU A 151 10.61 0.22 17.12
CA GLU A 151 10.98 0.23 18.54
C GLU A 151 11.29 1.64 19.05
N TYR A 152 12.05 2.43 18.29
CA TYR A 152 12.41 3.82 18.61
C TYR A 152 11.16 4.68 18.74
N SER A 153 10.25 4.57 17.76
CA SER A 153 8.96 5.24 17.81
C SER A 153 8.16 4.81 19.03
N SER A 154 8.07 3.52 19.35
CA SER A 154 7.35 3.04 20.55
C SER A 154 7.99 3.49 21.87
N VAL A 155 9.30 3.70 21.93
CA VAL A 155 10.00 4.22 23.13
C VAL A 155 9.79 5.73 23.26
N TYR A 156 10.18 6.51 22.25
CA TYR A 156 10.27 7.96 22.35
C TYR A 156 8.95 8.71 22.08
N SER A 157 7.97 8.13 21.37
CA SER A 157 6.63 8.72 21.28
C SER A 157 5.83 8.57 22.57
N LYS A 158 5.90 7.39 23.22
CA LYS A 158 5.28 7.14 24.54
C LYS A 158 6.01 7.88 25.66
N GLY A 159 7.33 8.03 25.55
CA GLY A 159 8.16 8.76 26.52
C GLY A 159 7.78 10.23 26.76
N ARG A 160 7.01 10.84 25.84
CA ARG A 160 6.52 12.23 25.99
C ARG A 160 5.25 12.36 26.86
N MET A 161 4.64 11.24 27.26
CA MET A 161 3.46 11.19 28.14
C MET A 161 3.67 10.15 29.25
N LEU A 162 4.48 10.50 30.26
CA LEU A 162 4.65 9.69 31.47
C LEU A 162 3.31 9.47 32.17
N THR A 163 2.90 8.21 32.31
CA THR A 163 1.68 7.84 33.08
C THR A 163 1.88 8.10 34.57
N SER A 164 0.78 8.27 35.32
CA SER A 164 0.85 8.60 36.75
C SER A 164 1.69 7.61 37.57
N ASP A 165 1.72 6.33 37.19
CA ASP A 165 2.50 5.30 37.90
C ASP A 165 3.96 5.23 37.43
N GLN A 166 4.25 5.55 36.16
CA GLN A 166 5.63 5.78 35.71
C GLN A 166 6.25 7.01 36.39
N THR A 167 5.48 8.08 36.60
CA THR A 167 5.94 9.26 37.36
C THR A 167 6.22 8.92 38.83
N LYS A 168 5.41 8.05 39.46
CA LYS A 168 5.71 7.52 40.81
C LYS A 168 6.98 6.66 40.81
N LEU A 169 7.16 5.79 39.81
CA LEU A 169 8.39 4.98 39.66
C LEU A 169 9.62 5.86 39.41
N MET A 170 9.51 6.96 38.67
CA MET A 170 10.60 7.92 38.46
C MET A 170 10.98 8.65 39.75
N ILE A 171 10.00 9.14 40.51
CA ILE A 171 10.24 9.73 41.84
C ILE A 171 10.85 8.68 42.79
N SER A 172 10.38 7.43 42.72
CA SER A 172 10.92 6.31 43.49
C SER A 172 12.36 5.98 43.10
N GLY A 173 12.69 5.89 41.81
CA GLY A 173 14.03 5.62 41.28
C GLY A 173 15.04 6.71 41.61
N ILE A 174 14.63 7.99 41.51
CA ILE A 174 15.44 9.13 41.98
C ILE A 174 15.70 9.01 43.48
N SER A 175 14.67 8.71 44.28
CA SER A 175 14.83 8.54 45.74
C SER A 175 15.58 7.26 46.14
N GLN A 176 15.64 6.21 45.30
CA GLN A 176 16.52 5.06 45.50
C GLN A 176 17.96 5.38 45.11
N SER A 177 18.20 6.04 43.97
CA SER A 177 19.54 6.42 43.51
C SER A 177 20.23 7.42 44.44
N LEU A 178 19.48 8.21 45.22
CA LEU A 178 20.01 9.08 46.27
C LEU A 178 20.29 8.34 47.60
N ASN A 179 19.72 7.14 47.81
CA ASN A 179 19.89 6.34 49.02
C ASN A 179 20.83 5.13 48.84
N SER A 180 21.10 4.69 47.60
CA SER A 180 22.04 3.59 47.29
C SER A 180 23.52 3.96 47.48
N GLY A 181 23.82 5.12 48.07
CA GLY A 181 25.17 5.60 48.34
C GLY A 181 25.83 5.03 49.61
N PHE A 182 25.19 4.11 50.34
CA PHE A 182 25.76 3.53 51.56
C PHE A 182 25.39 2.06 51.80
N SER A 183 26.37 1.32 52.33
CA SER A 183 26.28 0.02 53.02
C SER A 183 26.02 -1.24 52.18
N GLN A 184 26.53 -2.38 52.68
CA GLN A 184 26.67 -3.66 51.96
C GLN A 184 25.90 -4.82 52.62
N SER A 185 25.71 -5.88 51.82
CA SER A 185 25.70 -7.31 52.20
C SER A 185 24.42 -7.99 52.71
N LEU A 186 24.47 -9.34 52.67
CA LEU A 186 23.56 -10.35 53.24
C LEU A 186 22.23 -10.66 52.52
N ASN A 187 22.36 -11.58 51.56
CA ASN A 187 21.38 -12.62 51.17
C ASN A 187 21.31 -13.71 52.29
N PRO A 188 20.43 -14.77 52.30
CA PRO A 188 19.50 -15.21 51.25
C PRO A 188 18.11 -15.80 51.67
N ASN A 189 17.36 -16.26 50.65
CA ASN A 189 16.45 -17.44 50.61
C ASN A 189 14.99 -17.43 51.14
N SER A 190 14.12 -18.02 50.29
CA SER A 190 12.89 -18.81 50.59
C SER A 190 11.62 -18.07 51.09
N SER A 191 10.39 -18.63 51.00
CA SER A 191 9.73 -19.47 49.97
C SER A 191 8.21 -19.61 50.28
N LEU A 192 7.41 -20.13 49.32
CA LEU A 192 6.14 -20.87 49.50
C LEU A 192 4.85 -20.18 50.07
N SER A 193 3.85 -20.07 49.17
CA SER A 193 2.58 -20.85 49.22
C SER A 193 1.27 -20.34 49.92
N ARG A 194 0.18 -20.36 49.12
CA ARG A 194 -1.23 -20.76 49.41
C ARG A 194 -2.29 -19.81 50.07
N ASN A 195 -3.37 -19.65 49.28
CA ASN A 195 -4.80 -19.94 49.56
C ASN A 195 -5.81 -18.86 50.04
N MET A 196 -6.99 -18.89 49.36
CA MET A 196 -8.39 -18.64 49.78
C MET A 196 -8.67 -17.40 50.68
N GLY A 197 -9.49 -16.44 50.28
CA GLY A 197 -10.97 -16.56 50.09
C GLY A 197 -11.68 -15.81 51.25
N LEU A 198 -12.87 -15.22 51.16
CA LEU A 198 -13.94 -15.25 50.15
C LEU A 198 -14.64 -13.86 50.06
N ALA A 199 -15.64 -13.72 49.19
CA ALA A 199 -16.35 -12.47 48.89
C ALA A 199 -17.25 -11.92 50.01
N MET A 200 -17.62 -10.62 49.90
CA MET A 200 -18.93 -10.11 50.34
C MET A 200 -19.45 -9.00 49.40
N THR A 201 -20.68 -9.16 48.90
CA THR A 201 -21.54 -8.10 48.36
C THR A 201 -22.56 -7.66 49.42
N PRO A 202 -23.10 -6.43 49.34
CA PRO A 202 -24.54 -6.27 49.02
C PRO A 202 -24.75 -5.21 47.91
N ALA A 203 -25.65 -5.33 46.94
CA ALA A 203 -27.11 -5.60 46.95
C ALA A 203 -28.00 -4.37 47.23
N SER A 204 -28.97 -4.09 46.32
CA SER A 204 -30.29 -3.46 46.54
C SER A 204 -31.02 -3.18 45.20
N LEU A 205 -32.35 -3.10 45.09
CA LEU A 205 -33.46 -3.82 45.78
C LEU A 205 -34.79 -3.60 44.99
N THR A 206 -35.46 -4.67 44.52
CA THR A 206 -36.95 -4.82 44.35
C THR A 206 -37.75 -3.87 43.42
N SER A 207 -38.98 -4.16 42.95
CA SER A 207 -39.83 -5.38 42.76
C SER A 207 -41.05 -4.99 41.88
N GLY A 208 -41.84 -5.88 41.27
CA GLY A 208 -41.81 -7.34 41.13
C GLY A 208 -43.23 -7.94 40.93
N LEU A 209 -43.34 -9.28 40.83
CA LEU A 209 -44.59 -10.11 40.84
C LEU A 209 -45.50 -9.99 39.59
N SER A 210 -46.27 -11.00 39.16
CA SER A 210 -46.27 -12.49 39.26
C SER A 210 -47.27 -13.04 38.19
N GLN A 211 -47.64 -14.32 37.99
CA GLN A 211 -47.40 -15.63 38.64
C GLN A 211 -47.76 -16.79 37.67
N GLY A 212 -47.23 -18.01 37.87
CA GLY A 212 -47.73 -19.23 37.17
C GLY A 212 -46.70 -20.36 37.07
N PHE A 213 -47.13 -21.63 37.19
CA PHE A 213 -46.25 -22.82 37.21
C PHE A 213 -46.63 -23.86 36.13
N ASN A 214 -45.61 -24.61 35.68
CA ASN A 214 -45.54 -26.00 35.17
C ASN A 214 -46.87 -26.71 34.77
N SER A 215 -46.91 -27.55 33.73
CA SER A 215 -46.18 -28.84 33.74
C SER A 215 -46.51 -29.79 32.55
N HIS A 216 -45.73 -30.88 32.45
CA HIS A 216 -46.04 -32.21 31.87
C HIS A 216 -46.04 -32.45 30.33
N MET A 217 -45.95 -33.74 30.01
CA MET A 217 -45.70 -34.39 28.71
C MET A 217 -46.42 -35.77 28.69
N SER A 218 -46.43 -36.44 27.53
CA SER A 218 -46.72 -37.88 27.33
C SER A 218 -48.21 -38.29 27.08
N PRO A 219 -48.50 -39.48 26.47
CA PRO A 219 -49.51 -39.59 25.38
C PRO A 219 -50.55 -40.73 25.51
N ALA A 220 -51.48 -40.91 24.54
CA ALA A 220 -52.02 -42.22 24.06
C ALA A 220 -53.11 -42.18 22.94
N MET A 221 -52.97 -43.13 21.97
CA MET A 221 -53.98 -44.04 21.37
C MET A 221 -55.42 -43.64 20.92
N SER A 222 -55.63 -43.81 19.59
CA SER A 222 -56.69 -44.66 18.95
C SER A 222 -58.16 -44.18 18.78
N PRO A 223 -58.95 -44.76 17.82
CA PRO A 223 -60.04 -44.02 17.12
C PRO A 223 -61.43 -44.70 17.02
N THR A 224 -62.43 -43.98 16.47
CA THR A 224 -63.67 -44.57 15.89
C THR A 224 -64.29 -43.73 14.76
N PHE A 225 -64.94 -44.38 13.80
CA PHE A 225 -65.86 -43.79 12.80
C PHE A 225 -67.29 -43.64 13.35
N PRO A 226 -68.17 -42.94 12.62
CA PRO A 226 -69.38 -43.64 12.14
C PRO A 226 -69.66 -43.42 10.63
N ALA A 227 -70.48 -44.30 10.06
CA ALA A 227 -70.99 -44.20 8.69
C ALA A 227 -72.53 -44.18 8.70
N ASN A 228 -73.15 -43.63 7.65
CA ASN A 228 -74.55 -43.91 7.32
C ASN A 228 -74.86 -43.61 5.85
N PHE A 229 -75.57 -44.50 5.16
CA PHE A 229 -76.07 -44.34 3.80
C PHE A 229 -77.44 -45.02 3.70
N ASN A 230 -78.31 -44.54 2.80
CA ASN A 230 -79.68 -45.04 2.65
C ASN A 230 -80.01 -45.18 1.14
N PRO A 231 -80.52 -46.32 0.64
CA PRO A 231 -80.59 -46.60 -0.81
C PRO A 231 -81.91 -46.19 -1.49
N GLY A 232 -81.90 -46.07 -2.82
CA GLY A 232 -83.07 -45.66 -3.63
C GLY A 232 -83.10 -46.15 -5.09
N LEU A 233 -83.55 -47.39 -5.28
CA LEU A 233 -84.49 -47.91 -6.31
C LEU A 233 -84.64 -47.28 -7.74
N ILE A 234 -84.83 -48.19 -8.74
CA ILE A 234 -85.65 -48.07 -10.00
C ILE A 234 -85.05 -47.27 -11.19
N PRO A 235 -85.24 -47.62 -12.51
CA PRO A 235 -85.69 -48.86 -13.20
C PRO A 235 -84.92 -49.33 -14.49
N ASN A 236 -85.28 -50.54 -14.98
CA ASN A 236 -85.41 -51.08 -16.36
C ASN A 236 -84.77 -50.41 -17.61
N TYR A 237 -84.17 -51.23 -18.50
CA TYR A 237 -84.71 -51.73 -19.81
C TYR A 237 -83.54 -52.38 -20.60
N ALA A 238 -83.44 -53.67 -20.94
CA ALA A 238 -84.37 -54.67 -21.52
C ALA A 238 -84.56 -54.57 -23.05
N ASN A 239 -83.78 -55.38 -23.80
CA ASN A 239 -84.24 -56.17 -24.95
C ASN A 239 -83.14 -57.17 -25.41
N GLY A 240 -83.45 -58.28 -26.08
CA GLY A 240 -84.77 -58.74 -26.54
C GLY A 240 -85.03 -60.22 -26.25
N MET A 241 -86.22 -60.53 -25.73
CA MET A 241 -86.71 -61.90 -25.64
C MET A 241 -87.20 -62.38 -27.02
N ASN A 242 -86.83 -63.60 -27.41
CA ASN A 242 -87.57 -64.34 -28.44
C ASN A 242 -88.80 -65.01 -27.79
N THR A 243 -89.89 -64.27 -27.68
CA THR A 243 -91.14 -64.69 -26.98
C THR A 243 -91.96 -65.73 -27.75
N ASN A 244 -91.35 -66.91 -28.00
CA ASN A 244 -92.04 -68.07 -28.59
C ASN A 244 -91.69 -69.43 -27.94
N ALA A 245 -90.70 -69.50 -27.04
CA ALA A 245 -90.28 -70.75 -26.40
C ALA A 245 -91.16 -71.21 -25.22
N LEU A 246 -92.19 -70.43 -24.82
CA LEU A 246 -93.10 -70.78 -23.72
C LEU A 246 -94.33 -71.61 -24.16
N GLN A 247 -94.25 -72.29 -25.31
CA GLN A 247 -95.26 -73.27 -25.72
C GLN A 247 -94.70 -74.70 -25.67
N SER A 248 -95.41 -75.56 -24.92
CA SER A 248 -95.26 -77.02 -24.89
C SER A 248 -94.04 -77.66 -24.20
N LEU A 249 -93.66 -77.16 -23.01
CA LEU A 249 -93.48 -78.12 -21.90
C LEU A 249 -94.85 -78.69 -21.51
N LYS A 250 -95.35 -79.63 -22.31
CA LYS A 250 -96.42 -80.53 -21.87
C LYS A 250 -95.85 -81.35 -20.72
N LEU A 251 -96.44 -81.21 -19.54
CA LEU A 251 -96.26 -82.20 -18.47
C LEU A 251 -96.46 -83.59 -19.08
N MET A 252 -95.51 -84.51 -18.88
CA MET A 252 -95.64 -85.89 -19.37
C MET A 252 -96.88 -86.50 -18.72
N GLN A 253 -97.99 -86.56 -19.47
CA GLN A 253 -99.24 -87.13 -19.01
C GLN A 253 -99.13 -88.65 -19.05
N ILE A 254 -98.47 -89.18 -18.02
CA ILE A 254 -98.37 -90.61 -17.76
C ILE A 254 -99.79 -91.10 -17.45
N LYS A 255 -100.46 -91.64 -18.47
CA LYS A 255 -101.67 -92.44 -18.26
C LYS A 255 -101.31 -93.53 -17.26
N LYS A 256 -102.11 -93.74 -16.22
CA LYS A 256 -101.91 -94.93 -15.38
C LYS A 256 -102.16 -96.19 -16.22
N PRO A 257 -101.42 -97.28 -15.97
CA PRO A 257 -101.70 -98.56 -16.62
C PRO A 257 -103.16 -98.98 -16.41
N SER A 258 -103.74 -99.64 -17.41
CA SER A 258 -105.00 -100.36 -17.25
C SER A 258 -104.84 -101.40 -16.14
N LEU A 259 -105.65 -101.34 -15.08
CA LEU A 259 -105.71 -102.39 -14.06
C LEU A 259 -106.49 -103.59 -14.62
N LYS A 260 -106.11 -104.83 -14.25
CA LYS A 260 -106.81 -106.05 -14.72
C LYS A 260 -108.30 -106.03 -14.38
N SER A 261 -108.66 -105.45 -13.23
CA SER A 261 -110.06 -105.23 -12.81
C SER A 261 -110.88 -104.37 -13.80
N SER A 262 -110.24 -103.48 -14.57
CA SER A 262 -110.92 -102.64 -15.58
C SER A 262 -111.28 -103.38 -16.88
N LEU A 263 -110.77 -104.60 -17.08
CA LEU A 263 -111.02 -105.41 -18.28
C LEU A 263 -112.00 -106.56 -18.02
N ALA A 264 -112.23 -106.93 -16.75
CA ALA A 264 -113.13 -108.01 -16.34
C ALA A 264 -114.63 -107.67 -16.51
N ASP A 265 -115.01 -106.39 -16.56
CA ASP A 265 -116.40 -105.93 -16.77
C ASP A 265 -116.86 -105.99 -18.25
N GLN A 266 -115.97 -106.37 -19.18
CA GLN A 266 -116.33 -106.64 -20.57
C GLN A 266 -116.65 -108.14 -20.70
N ASN A 267 -117.77 -108.49 -21.35
CA ASN A 267 -118.22 -109.88 -21.56
C ASN A 267 -117.29 -110.65 -22.53
N LEU A 268 -116.08 -110.92 -22.09
CA LEU A 268 -115.00 -111.65 -22.76
C LEU A 268 -114.60 -112.87 -21.89
N PRO A 269 -114.06 -113.95 -22.48
CA PRO A 269 -113.40 -115.00 -21.71
C PRO A 269 -112.27 -114.42 -20.86
N GLU A 270 -112.10 -114.92 -19.62
CA GLU A 270 -111.04 -114.48 -18.71
C GLU A 270 -109.64 -114.61 -19.35
N GLU A 271 -109.44 -115.64 -20.16
CA GLU A 271 -108.21 -115.90 -20.93
C GLU A 271 -107.94 -114.82 -21.99
N GLU A 272 -108.98 -114.32 -22.67
CA GLU A 272 -108.87 -113.26 -23.69
C GLU A 272 -108.67 -111.88 -23.02
N ALA A 273 -109.34 -111.63 -21.89
CA ALA A 273 -109.09 -110.45 -21.06
C ALA A 273 -107.64 -110.41 -20.53
N ASN A 274 -107.06 -111.56 -20.15
CA ASN A 274 -105.65 -111.65 -19.76
C ASN A 274 -104.67 -111.33 -20.91
N VAL A 275 -104.94 -111.79 -22.15
CA VAL A 275 -104.11 -111.45 -23.31
C VAL A 275 -104.22 -109.95 -23.64
N LYS A 276 -105.43 -109.41 -23.63
CA LYS A 276 -105.69 -107.97 -23.84
C LYS A 276 -104.99 -107.10 -22.80
N PHE A 277 -105.03 -107.49 -21.53
CA PHE A 277 -104.28 -106.83 -20.44
C PHE A 277 -102.77 -106.79 -20.70
N VAL A 278 -102.16 -107.90 -21.13
CA VAL A 278 -100.72 -107.91 -21.50
C VAL A 278 -100.44 -107.02 -22.72
N GLN A 279 -101.36 -106.93 -23.68
CA GLN A 279 -101.23 -106.08 -24.87
C GLN A 279 -101.39 -104.58 -24.55
N ASP A 280 -102.31 -104.21 -23.64
CA ASP A 280 -102.46 -102.84 -23.14
C ASP A 280 -101.22 -102.41 -22.34
N LEU A 281 -100.64 -103.31 -21.53
CA LEU A 281 -99.38 -103.09 -20.82
C LEU A 281 -98.17 -102.97 -21.77
N LEU A 282 -98.10 -103.77 -22.84
CA LEU A 282 -97.10 -103.62 -23.91
C LEU A 282 -97.22 -102.26 -24.59
N THR A 283 -98.43 -101.87 -24.96
CA THR A 283 -98.73 -100.57 -25.58
C THR A 283 -98.32 -99.42 -24.67
N TRP A 284 -98.53 -99.54 -23.35
CA TRP A 284 -98.05 -98.56 -22.38
C TRP A 284 -96.52 -98.47 -22.34
N VAL A 285 -95.81 -99.60 -22.29
CA VAL A 285 -94.33 -99.61 -22.30
C VAL A 285 -93.77 -99.00 -23.59
N GLU A 286 -94.40 -99.27 -24.73
CA GLU A 286 -94.01 -98.70 -26.03
C GLU A 286 -94.37 -97.21 -26.13
N GLU A 287 -95.53 -96.76 -25.65
CA GLU A 287 -95.86 -95.32 -25.51
C GLU A 287 -94.84 -94.60 -24.60
N MET A 288 -94.49 -95.18 -23.45
CA MET A 288 -93.53 -94.58 -22.50
C MET A 288 -92.11 -94.57 -23.07
N GLN A 289 -91.65 -95.61 -23.77
CA GLN A 289 -90.35 -95.63 -24.44
C GLN A 289 -90.29 -94.56 -25.54
N VAL A 290 -91.33 -94.42 -26.37
CA VAL A 290 -91.38 -93.39 -27.42
C VAL A 290 -91.42 -91.97 -26.83
N GLN A 291 -92.06 -91.77 -25.67
CA GLN A 291 -92.00 -90.48 -24.95
C GLN A 291 -90.61 -90.23 -24.34
N LEU A 292 -89.97 -91.26 -23.78
CA LEU A 292 -88.63 -91.19 -23.19
C LEU A 292 -87.54 -90.89 -24.23
N ASP A 293 -87.60 -91.56 -25.39
CA ASP A 293 -86.65 -91.42 -26.50
C ASP A 293 -86.77 -90.05 -27.20
N ARG A 294 -87.93 -89.39 -27.09
CA ARG A 294 -88.21 -88.04 -27.62
C ARG A 294 -88.01 -86.92 -26.60
N ALA A 295 -87.71 -87.23 -25.34
CA ALA A 295 -87.63 -86.21 -24.29
C ALA A 295 -86.30 -85.43 -24.37
N GLU A 296 -86.39 -84.11 -24.49
CA GLU A 296 -85.24 -83.20 -24.59
C GLU A 296 -84.41 -83.18 -23.28
N TRP A 297 -83.15 -82.76 -23.37
CA TRP A 297 -82.19 -82.80 -22.25
C TRP A 297 -82.02 -81.44 -21.53
N GLY A 298 -82.56 -80.36 -22.10
CA GLY A 298 -82.38 -79.00 -21.62
C GLY A 298 -81.17 -78.27 -22.23
N SER A 299 -81.34 -76.96 -22.40
CA SER A 299 -80.36 -76.01 -22.97
C SER A 299 -79.65 -75.16 -21.91
N ASP A 300 -80.21 -75.09 -20.71
CA ASP A 300 -79.92 -74.11 -19.67
C ASP A 300 -80.33 -74.69 -18.31
N LEU A 301 -79.82 -74.12 -17.21
CA LEU A 301 -80.03 -74.68 -15.87
C LEU A 301 -81.52 -74.89 -15.54
N SER A 302 -82.38 -73.92 -15.83
CA SER A 302 -83.81 -73.98 -15.49
C SER A 302 -84.58 -75.01 -16.31
N SER A 303 -84.28 -75.16 -17.60
CA SER A 303 -84.85 -76.25 -18.42
C SER A 303 -84.34 -77.62 -17.95
N ILE A 304 -83.04 -77.76 -17.65
CA ILE A 304 -82.45 -79.02 -17.15
C ILE A 304 -83.08 -79.45 -15.81
N GLU A 305 -83.25 -78.51 -14.87
CA GLU A 305 -83.90 -78.79 -13.58
C GLU A 305 -85.37 -79.20 -13.77
N SER A 306 -86.10 -78.52 -14.66
CA SER A 306 -87.47 -78.91 -15.01
C SER A 306 -87.52 -80.30 -15.66
N HIS A 307 -86.62 -80.62 -16.59
CA HIS A 307 -86.55 -81.94 -17.21
C HIS A 307 -86.14 -83.03 -16.21
N LEU A 308 -85.25 -82.75 -15.25
CA LEU A 308 -84.86 -83.68 -14.19
C LEU A 308 -86.03 -83.96 -13.25
N ASP A 309 -86.81 -82.96 -12.85
CA ASP A 309 -87.94 -83.13 -11.94
C ASP A 309 -89.15 -83.82 -12.61
N ASN A 310 -89.49 -83.41 -13.84
CA ASN A 310 -90.43 -84.15 -14.68
C ASN A 310 -89.98 -85.62 -14.87
N HIS A 311 -88.68 -85.86 -15.09
CA HIS A 311 -88.14 -87.21 -15.24
C HIS A 311 -88.09 -87.98 -13.91
N ARG A 312 -88.03 -87.33 -12.74
CA ARG A 312 -88.22 -88.02 -11.44
C ARG A 312 -89.62 -88.61 -11.34
N THR A 313 -90.65 -87.81 -11.63
CA THR A 313 -92.05 -88.30 -11.65
C THR A 313 -92.25 -89.39 -12.71
N PHE A 314 -91.67 -89.21 -13.91
CA PHE A 314 -91.70 -90.22 -14.97
C PHE A 314 -91.00 -91.53 -14.57
N HIS A 315 -89.86 -91.43 -13.88
CA HIS A 315 -89.12 -92.59 -13.41
C HIS A 315 -89.87 -93.34 -12.31
N SER A 316 -90.43 -92.64 -11.32
CA SER A 316 -91.25 -93.26 -10.26
C SER A 316 -92.45 -94.00 -10.82
N ALA A 317 -93.14 -93.46 -11.83
CA ALA A 317 -94.26 -94.16 -12.47
C ALA A 317 -93.83 -95.41 -13.27
N ILE A 318 -92.61 -95.40 -13.85
CA ILE A 318 -92.01 -96.59 -14.45
C ILE A 318 -91.62 -97.62 -13.37
N GLU A 319 -91.12 -97.21 -12.21
CA GLU A 319 -90.82 -98.16 -11.13
C GLU A 319 -92.08 -98.72 -10.46
N GLU A 320 -93.17 -97.95 -10.36
CA GLU A 320 -94.50 -98.44 -9.93
C GLU A 320 -95.07 -99.50 -10.89
N PHE A 321 -94.81 -99.37 -12.20
CA PHE A 321 -95.26 -100.30 -13.25
C PHE A 321 -94.81 -101.75 -13.05
N ASP A 322 -93.70 -101.97 -12.34
CA ASP A 322 -93.22 -103.31 -11.94
C ASP A 322 -94.32 -104.13 -11.24
N SER A 323 -95.21 -103.45 -10.51
CA SER A 323 -96.37 -104.07 -9.85
C SER A 323 -97.39 -104.63 -10.85
N SER A 324 -97.64 -103.92 -11.96
CA SER A 324 -98.53 -104.37 -13.05
C SER A 324 -97.90 -105.50 -13.87
N VAL A 325 -96.58 -105.46 -14.09
CA VAL A 325 -95.84 -106.57 -14.72
C VAL A 325 -95.89 -107.82 -13.83
N LYS A 326 -95.75 -107.67 -12.50
CA LYS A 326 -95.94 -108.75 -11.53
C LYS A 326 -97.37 -109.30 -11.53
N GLU A 327 -98.40 -108.46 -11.64
CA GLU A 327 -99.80 -108.88 -11.74
C GLU A 327 -100.07 -109.71 -13.02
N ALA A 328 -99.54 -109.26 -14.16
CA ALA A 328 -99.58 -110.01 -15.42
C ALA A 328 -98.83 -111.36 -15.31
N LYS A 329 -97.67 -111.36 -14.64
CA LYS A 329 -96.86 -112.56 -14.40
C LYS A 329 -97.52 -113.54 -13.43
N MET A 330 -98.26 -113.08 -12.42
CA MET A 330 -99.04 -113.93 -11.53
C MET A 330 -100.26 -114.53 -12.25
N SER A 331 -100.91 -113.75 -13.13
CA SER A 331 -102.02 -114.23 -13.98
C SER A 331 -101.61 -115.39 -14.89
N LYS A 332 -100.31 -115.53 -15.22
CA LYS A 332 -99.73 -116.67 -15.94
C LYS A 332 -99.98 -118.02 -15.24
N LEU A 333 -100.02 -118.05 -13.91
CA LEU A 333 -100.09 -119.28 -13.11
C LEU A 333 -101.47 -119.96 -13.11
N GLN A 334 -102.50 -119.29 -13.65
CA GLN A 334 -103.86 -119.80 -13.71
C GLN A 334 -104.26 -120.31 -15.11
N VAL A 335 -103.47 -120.02 -16.16
CA VAL A 335 -103.79 -120.37 -17.55
C VAL A 335 -103.20 -121.73 -17.92
N THR A 336 -104.01 -122.62 -18.49
CA THR A 336 -103.60 -123.97 -18.87
C THR A 336 -102.74 -123.97 -20.15
N ALA A 337 -101.82 -124.92 -20.28
CA ALA A 337 -100.64 -124.87 -21.17
C ALA A 337 -100.88 -124.98 -22.70
N MET A 338 -102.03 -124.52 -23.24
CA MET A 338 -102.35 -124.62 -24.68
C MET A 338 -102.06 -123.36 -25.53
N PHE A 339 -101.75 -122.20 -24.92
CA PHE A 339 -101.54 -120.94 -25.66
C PHE A 339 -100.07 -120.48 -25.68
N LYS A 340 -99.34 -120.79 -26.77
CA LYS A 340 -97.98 -120.29 -27.00
C LYS A 340 -97.90 -118.75 -27.11
N VAL A 341 -98.85 -118.13 -27.82
CA VAL A 341 -98.82 -116.70 -28.17
C VAL A 341 -98.78 -115.79 -26.93
N ALA A 342 -99.48 -116.17 -25.85
CA ALA A 342 -99.46 -115.41 -24.60
C ALA A 342 -98.09 -115.46 -23.88
N PHE A 343 -97.27 -116.48 -24.13
CA PHE A 343 -95.92 -116.58 -23.58
C PHE A 343 -94.96 -115.59 -24.28
N GLU A 344 -95.07 -115.47 -25.61
CA GLU A 344 -94.24 -114.61 -26.45
C GLU A 344 -94.48 -113.13 -26.11
N TYR A 345 -95.73 -112.67 -26.05
CA TYR A 345 -96.07 -111.31 -25.61
C TYR A 345 -95.60 -111.00 -24.18
N MET A 346 -95.65 -111.97 -23.26
CA MET A 346 -95.18 -111.76 -21.89
C MET A 346 -93.65 -111.65 -21.80
N GLN A 347 -92.91 -112.45 -22.57
CA GLN A 347 -91.45 -112.33 -22.65
C GLN A 347 -91.04 -111.01 -23.33
N GLN A 348 -91.80 -110.56 -24.33
CA GLN A 348 -91.64 -109.23 -24.93
C GLN A 348 -91.91 -108.13 -23.91
N LEU A 349 -92.94 -108.25 -23.06
CA LEU A 349 -93.25 -107.26 -22.02
C LEU A 349 -92.14 -107.16 -20.97
N GLU A 350 -91.64 -108.28 -20.45
CA GLU A 350 -90.51 -108.28 -19.51
C GLU A 350 -89.24 -107.69 -20.14
N SER A 351 -88.96 -107.98 -21.41
CA SER A 351 -87.80 -107.45 -22.13
C SER A 351 -87.90 -105.96 -22.43
N GLN A 352 -89.05 -105.48 -22.94
CA GLN A 352 -89.28 -104.07 -23.24
C GLN A 352 -89.36 -103.25 -21.95
N TYR A 353 -89.95 -103.77 -20.87
CA TYR A 353 -89.96 -103.09 -19.57
C TYR A 353 -88.55 -102.99 -18.97
N ALA A 354 -87.73 -104.05 -19.04
CA ALA A 354 -86.34 -103.99 -18.62
C ALA A 354 -85.50 -102.98 -19.43
N LYS A 355 -85.77 -102.86 -20.74
CA LYS A 355 -85.20 -101.83 -21.62
C LYS A 355 -85.67 -100.42 -21.22
N LEU A 356 -86.96 -100.22 -20.99
CA LEU A 356 -87.53 -98.94 -20.56
C LEU A 356 -86.94 -98.49 -19.22
N LEU A 357 -86.91 -99.39 -18.22
CA LEU A 357 -86.37 -99.11 -16.89
C LEU A 357 -84.87 -98.79 -16.93
N SER A 358 -84.07 -99.54 -17.70
CA SER A 358 -82.63 -99.28 -17.84
C SER A 358 -82.35 -97.98 -18.61
N THR A 359 -83.11 -97.68 -19.66
CA THR A 359 -83.05 -96.39 -20.38
C THR A 359 -83.45 -95.24 -19.45
N SER A 360 -84.50 -95.41 -18.65
CA SER A 360 -84.98 -94.40 -17.70
C SER A 360 -83.99 -94.15 -16.56
N ARG A 361 -83.31 -95.18 -16.04
CA ARG A 361 -82.22 -95.04 -15.06
C ARG A 361 -80.99 -94.35 -15.68
N SER A 362 -80.63 -94.70 -16.91
CA SER A 362 -79.56 -94.01 -17.65
C SER A 362 -79.87 -92.53 -17.87
N ARG A 363 -81.10 -92.20 -18.31
CA ARG A 363 -81.57 -90.82 -18.45
C ARG A 363 -81.55 -90.06 -17.12
N HIS A 364 -81.98 -90.67 -16.03
CA HIS A 364 -81.94 -90.03 -14.70
C HIS A 364 -80.49 -89.68 -14.31
N LYS A 365 -79.55 -90.63 -14.42
CA LYS A 365 -78.12 -90.39 -14.15
C LYS A 365 -77.53 -89.30 -15.07
N HIS A 366 -77.91 -89.29 -16.35
CA HIS A 366 -77.43 -88.30 -17.30
C HIS A 366 -77.99 -86.89 -17.01
N LEU A 367 -79.27 -86.74 -16.67
CA LEU A 367 -79.85 -85.46 -16.26
C LEU A 367 -79.27 -84.95 -14.94
N ASP A 368 -79.02 -85.84 -13.97
CA ASP A 368 -78.42 -85.49 -12.67
C ASP A 368 -76.97 -85.01 -12.83
N SER A 369 -76.15 -85.73 -13.60
CA SER A 369 -74.77 -85.29 -13.94
C SER A 369 -74.75 -83.99 -14.77
N LEU A 370 -75.72 -83.79 -15.66
CA LEU A 370 -75.87 -82.55 -16.43
C LEU A 370 -76.25 -81.36 -15.55
N GLN A 371 -77.21 -81.53 -14.64
CA GLN A 371 -77.61 -80.49 -13.68
C GLN A 371 -76.42 -80.12 -12.78
N SER A 372 -75.68 -81.12 -12.28
CA SER A 372 -74.49 -80.89 -11.44
C SER A 372 -73.38 -80.12 -12.18
N PHE A 373 -73.06 -80.51 -13.42
CA PHE A 373 -72.11 -79.78 -14.26
C PHE A 373 -72.58 -78.35 -14.56
N VAL A 374 -73.81 -78.19 -15.06
CA VAL A 374 -74.34 -76.87 -15.45
C VAL A 374 -74.52 -75.94 -14.26
N THR A 375 -74.85 -76.45 -13.06
CA THR A 375 -74.88 -75.66 -11.82
C THR A 375 -73.51 -75.10 -11.48
N ARG A 376 -72.44 -75.92 -11.56
CA ARG A 376 -71.06 -75.47 -11.34
C ARG A 376 -70.63 -74.46 -12.41
N ALA A 377 -70.84 -74.77 -13.68
CA ALA A 377 -70.49 -73.89 -14.79
C ALA A 377 -71.21 -72.53 -14.71
N THR A 378 -72.51 -72.53 -14.37
CA THR A 378 -73.29 -71.30 -14.21
C THR A 378 -72.78 -70.43 -13.05
N ARG A 379 -72.35 -71.03 -11.93
CA ARG A 379 -71.77 -70.29 -10.80
C ARG A 379 -70.50 -69.54 -11.20
N GLU A 380 -69.54 -70.23 -11.82
CA GLU A 380 -68.27 -69.59 -12.18
C GLU A 380 -68.45 -68.58 -13.33
N LEU A 381 -69.41 -68.80 -14.23
CA LEU A 381 -69.81 -67.81 -15.24
C LEU A 381 -70.43 -66.53 -14.64
N ILE A 382 -71.22 -66.65 -13.56
CA ILE A 382 -71.77 -65.49 -12.84
C ILE A 382 -70.62 -64.69 -12.19
N TRP A 383 -69.72 -65.35 -11.46
CA TRP A 383 -68.57 -64.68 -10.84
C TRP A 383 -67.68 -63.98 -11.88
N LEU A 384 -67.42 -64.63 -13.03
CA LEU A 384 -66.68 -64.00 -14.14
C LEU A 384 -67.38 -62.75 -14.68
N ASN A 385 -68.71 -62.78 -14.84
CA ASN A 385 -69.50 -61.63 -15.29
C ASN A 385 -69.51 -60.49 -14.26
N GLU A 386 -69.59 -60.81 -12.96
CA GLU A 386 -69.50 -59.81 -11.87
C GLU A 386 -68.15 -59.08 -11.90
N LYS A 387 -67.04 -59.80 -12.11
CA LYS A 387 -65.70 -59.20 -12.27
C LYS A 387 -65.54 -58.42 -13.58
N GLU A 388 -66.12 -58.90 -14.69
CA GLU A 388 -66.19 -58.14 -15.95
C GLU A 388 -66.87 -56.79 -15.74
N GLU A 389 -68.03 -56.75 -15.08
CA GLU A 389 -68.80 -55.52 -14.90
C GLU A 389 -68.07 -54.50 -14.02
N GLU A 390 -67.34 -54.94 -12.99
CA GLU A 390 -66.51 -54.07 -12.15
C GLU A 390 -65.35 -53.43 -12.94
N GLU A 391 -64.63 -54.18 -13.78
CA GLU A 391 -63.51 -53.64 -14.57
C GLU A 391 -63.95 -52.80 -15.78
N VAL A 392 -65.02 -53.22 -16.46
CA VAL A 392 -65.55 -52.51 -17.65
C VAL A 392 -66.20 -51.17 -17.26
N SER A 393 -66.76 -51.05 -16.04
CA SER A 393 -67.36 -49.80 -15.54
C SER A 393 -66.35 -48.80 -14.95
N TYR A 394 -65.11 -49.24 -14.65
CA TYR A 394 -64.14 -48.50 -13.84
C TYR A 394 -63.71 -47.12 -14.40
N ASP A 395 -63.34 -46.18 -13.51
CA ASP A 395 -62.90 -44.84 -13.92
C ASP A 395 -61.40 -44.74 -14.21
N TRP A 396 -61.06 -44.80 -15.50
CA TRP A 396 -59.73 -44.54 -16.01
C TRP A 396 -59.49 -43.08 -16.48
N SER A 397 -60.44 -42.16 -16.24
CA SER A 397 -60.34 -40.75 -16.63
C SER A 397 -59.52 -39.89 -15.66
N GLU A 398 -59.33 -38.60 -16.00
CA GLU A 398 -58.59 -37.62 -15.20
C GLU A 398 -59.22 -37.32 -13.84
N ARG A 399 -60.49 -37.70 -13.63
CA ARG A 399 -61.23 -37.45 -12.39
C ARG A 399 -60.84 -38.40 -11.26
N ASN A 400 -60.45 -39.62 -11.60
CA ASN A 400 -60.11 -40.64 -10.62
C ASN A 400 -58.59 -40.65 -10.33
N GLN A 401 -58.21 -39.98 -9.25
CA GLN A 401 -56.80 -39.88 -8.82
C GLN A 401 -56.35 -41.08 -7.96
N ASN A 402 -57.27 -41.95 -7.55
CA ASN A 402 -57.02 -43.05 -6.60
C ASN A 402 -56.41 -44.30 -7.26
N ILE A 403 -55.49 -44.10 -8.21
CA ILE A 403 -54.84 -45.17 -8.99
C ILE A 403 -54.08 -46.14 -8.09
N SER A 404 -53.50 -45.68 -6.98
CA SER A 404 -52.85 -46.54 -5.98
C SER A 404 -53.83 -47.58 -5.43
N SER A 405 -55.01 -47.16 -4.96
CA SER A 405 -56.01 -48.08 -4.42
C SER A 405 -56.55 -49.06 -5.46
N LYS A 406 -56.60 -48.68 -6.75
CA LYS A 406 -56.94 -49.61 -7.83
C LYS A 406 -55.81 -50.59 -8.15
N LYS A 407 -54.56 -50.18 -8.04
CA LYS A 407 -53.40 -51.06 -8.16
C LYS A 407 -53.39 -52.12 -7.06
N ASP A 408 -53.69 -51.71 -5.83
CA ASP A 408 -53.79 -52.63 -4.69
C ASP A 408 -54.97 -53.61 -4.89
N TYR A 409 -56.17 -53.10 -5.24
CA TYR A 409 -57.30 -53.95 -5.65
C TYR A 409 -56.94 -54.92 -6.78
N HIS A 410 -56.22 -54.48 -7.82
CA HIS A 410 -55.86 -55.34 -8.95
C HIS A 410 -54.90 -56.46 -8.53
N ALA A 411 -53.96 -56.16 -7.63
CA ALA A 411 -53.10 -57.19 -7.03
C ALA A 411 -53.87 -58.18 -6.13
N ASP A 412 -55.06 -57.82 -5.66
CA ASP A 412 -55.97 -58.71 -4.94
C ASP A 412 -56.81 -59.54 -5.93
N LEU A 413 -57.35 -58.91 -6.98
CA LEU A 413 -58.11 -59.59 -8.05
C LEU A 413 -57.26 -60.62 -8.80
N MET A 414 -56.00 -60.31 -9.14
CA MET A 414 -55.10 -61.28 -9.77
C MET A 414 -54.88 -62.51 -8.87
N ARG A 415 -54.75 -62.32 -7.55
CA ARG A 415 -54.66 -63.44 -6.60
C ARG A 415 -55.98 -64.21 -6.47
N GLU A 416 -57.14 -63.56 -6.63
CA GLU A 416 -58.44 -64.26 -6.68
C GLU A 416 -58.56 -65.09 -7.97
N LEU A 417 -58.09 -64.57 -9.10
CA LEU A 417 -58.02 -65.27 -10.39
C LEU A 417 -57.08 -66.48 -10.34
N ASP A 418 -55.89 -66.36 -9.74
CA ASP A 418 -54.94 -67.48 -9.58
C ASP A 418 -55.59 -68.70 -8.91
N HIS A 419 -56.43 -68.48 -7.89
CA HIS A 419 -57.18 -69.56 -7.23
C HIS A 419 -58.37 -70.04 -8.08
N LYS A 420 -59.01 -69.15 -8.85
CA LYS A 420 -60.17 -69.47 -9.68
C LYS A 420 -59.83 -70.25 -10.95
N GLU A 421 -58.57 -70.23 -11.41
CA GLU A 421 -58.13 -71.10 -12.50
C GLU A 421 -58.32 -72.59 -12.17
N GLU A 422 -58.03 -73.00 -10.93
CA GLU A 422 -58.23 -74.40 -10.49
C GLU A 422 -59.71 -74.82 -10.49
N ASP A 423 -60.59 -73.95 -9.99
CA ASP A 423 -62.05 -74.17 -9.98
C ASP A 423 -62.61 -74.31 -11.41
N ILE A 424 -62.27 -73.36 -12.29
CA ILE A 424 -62.76 -73.32 -13.68
C ILE A 424 -62.25 -74.52 -14.46
N LYS A 425 -60.97 -74.87 -14.31
CA LYS A 425 -60.36 -76.06 -14.91
C LYS A 425 -61.04 -77.35 -14.43
N SER A 426 -61.31 -77.47 -13.13
CA SER A 426 -62.06 -78.62 -12.56
C SER A 426 -63.46 -78.80 -13.17
N VAL A 427 -64.12 -77.70 -13.56
CA VAL A 427 -65.42 -77.75 -14.26
C VAL A 427 -65.25 -78.10 -15.74
N GLN A 428 -64.23 -77.58 -16.42
CA GLN A 428 -63.92 -77.92 -17.81
C GLN A 428 -63.46 -79.38 -17.97
N ASP A 429 -62.64 -79.90 -17.07
CA ASP A 429 -62.21 -81.31 -17.03
C ASP A 429 -63.42 -82.25 -16.84
N ALA A 430 -64.39 -81.85 -16.00
CA ALA A 430 -65.65 -82.59 -15.84
C ALA A 430 -66.48 -82.60 -17.14
N ALA A 431 -66.55 -81.47 -17.85
CA ALA A 431 -67.18 -81.40 -19.18
C ALA A 431 -66.50 -82.36 -20.18
N GLU A 432 -65.15 -82.38 -20.22
CA GLU A 432 -64.41 -83.31 -21.09
C GLU A 432 -64.69 -84.77 -20.75
N GLN A 433 -64.70 -85.14 -19.47
CA GLN A 433 -65.02 -86.51 -19.04
C GLN A 433 -66.44 -86.93 -19.44
N MET A 434 -67.42 -86.02 -19.38
CA MET A 434 -68.79 -86.29 -19.85
C MET A 434 -68.87 -86.42 -21.38
N LEU A 435 -68.11 -85.61 -22.13
CA LEU A 435 -68.03 -85.70 -23.59
C LEU A 435 -67.33 -86.98 -24.06
N LEU A 436 -66.28 -87.42 -23.36
CA LEU A 436 -65.60 -88.70 -23.61
C LEU A 436 -66.49 -89.91 -23.28
N GLN A 437 -67.39 -89.78 -22.30
CA GLN A 437 -68.43 -90.78 -22.01
C GLN A 437 -69.60 -90.79 -23.00
N ASN A 438 -69.56 -89.95 -24.05
CA ASN A 438 -70.63 -89.76 -25.04
C ASN A 438 -71.98 -89.39 -24.40
N HIS A 439 -71.96 -88.48 -23.42
CA HIS A 439 -73.17 -87.98 -22.77
C HIS A 439 -74.16 -87.39 -23.80
N PRO A 440 -75.46 -87.74 -23.74
CA PRO A 440 -76.42 -87.41 -24.80
C PRO A 440 -76.72 -85.91 -24.92
N ALA A 441 -76.51 -85.10 -23.87
CA ALA A 441 -76.68 -83.65 -23.90
C ALA A 441 -75.43 -82.92 -24.43
N ARG A 442 -74.73 -83.51 -25.40
CA ARG A 442 -73.42 -83.08 -25.90
C ARG A 442 -73.36 -81.59 -26.25
N SER A 443 -74.34 -81.09 -27.00
CA SER A 443 -74.39 -79.69 -27.45
C SER A 443 -74.44 -78.69 -26.29
N THR A 444 -75.19 -79.02 -25.23
CA THR A 444 -75.31 -78.18 -24.03
C THR A 444 -73.99 -78.14 -23.26
N ILE A 445 -73.30 -79.29 -23.14
CA ILE A 445 -72.00 -79.39 -22.46
C ILE A 445 -70.92 -78.64 -23.25
N GLU A 446 -70.87 -78.80 -24.57
CA GLU A 446 -69.94 -78.06 -25.44
C GLU A 446 -70.19 -76.54 -25.41
N ALA A 447 -71.45 -76.11 -25.40
CA ALA A 447 -71.81 -74.69 -25.28
C ALA A 447 -71.36 -74.07 -23.96
N TYR A 448 -71.67 -74.71 -22.82
CA TYR A 448 -71.22 -74.22 -21.50
C TYR A 448 -69.69 -74.23 -21.35
N LYS A 449 -69.00 -75.28 -21.83
CA LYS A 449 -67.54 -75.33 -21.81
C LYS A 449 -66.91 -74.21 -22.66
N ALA A 450 -67.45 -73.97 -23.85
CA ALA A 450 -66.99 -72.90 -24.75
C ALA A 450 -67.27 -71.50 -24.17
N ALA A 451 -68.42 -71.30 -23.52
CA ALA A 451 -68.73 -70.06 -22.81
C ALA A 451 -67.73 -69.80 -21.67
N MET A 452 -67.43 -70.80 -20.84
CA MET A 452 -66.43 -70.69 -19.78
C MET A 452 -65.04 -70.35 -20.32
N GLN A 453 -64.59 -71.02 -21.39
CA GLN A 453 -63.29 -70.70 -21.99
C GLN A 453 -63.25 -69.28 -22.56
N THR A 454 -64.35 -68.84 -23.18
CA THR A 454 -64.44 -67.50 -23.77
C THR A 454 -64.38 -66.42 -22.68
N GLN A 455 -65.13 -66.59 -21.59
CA GLN A 455 -65.13 -65.64 -20.48
C GLN A 455 -63.84 -65.67 -19.65
N TRP A 456 -63.20 -66.83 -19.48
CA TRP A 456 -61.87 -66.93 -18.87
C TRP A 456 -60.80 -66.20 -19.69
N ASN A 457 -60.78 -66.41 -21.01
CA ASN A 457 -59.86 -65.69 -21.88
C ASN A 457 -60.13 -64.18 -21.88
N TRP A 458 -61.41 -63.77 -21.74
CA TRP A 458 -61.82 -62.37 -21.73
C TRP A 458 -61.41 -61.62 -20.45
N ILE A 459 -61.63 -62.19 -19.26
CA ILE A 459 -61.21 -61.53 -18.00
C ILE A 459 -59.69 -61.32 -17.96
N LEU A 460 -58.89 -62.25 -18.50
CA LEU A 460 -57.45 -62.09 -18.62
C LEU A 460 -57.04 -60.94 -19.57
N GLN A 461 -57.77 -60.73 -20.68
CA GLN A 461 -57.56 -59.56 -21.55
C GLN A 461 -57.96 -58.25 -20.87
N LEU A 462 -59.01 -58.25 -20.03
CA LEU A 462 -59.40 -57.11 -19.20
C LEU A 462 -58.32 -56.78 -18.17
N CYS A 463 -57.79 -57.78 -17.44
CA CYS A 463 -56.70 -57.60 -16.49
C CYS A 463 -55.45 -56.96 -17.15
N HIS A 464 -55.06 -57.41 -18.34
CA HIS A 464 -53.95 -56.79 -19.09
C HIS A 464 -54.24 -55.31 -19.47
N CYS A 465 -55.50 -54.95 -19.72
CA CYS A 465 -55.90 -53.56 -19.92
C CYS A 465 -55.83 -52.73 -18.63
N VAL A 466 -56.27 -53.30 -17.50
CA VAL A 466 -56.24 -52.67 -16.18
C VAL A 466 -54.79 -52.34 -15.78
N GLU A 467 -53.85 -53.26 -15.96
CA GLU A 467 -52.41 -53.03 -15.70
C GLU A 467 -51.84 -51.91 -16.57
N GLN A 468 -52.22 -51.89 -17.85
CA GLN A 468 -51.80 -50.85 -18.78
C GLN A 468 -52.32 -49.47 -18.35
N HIS A 469 -53.60 -49.36 -17.94
CA HIS A 469 -54.16 -48.10 -17.45
C HIS A 469 -53.59 -47.68 -16.10
N ILE A 470 -53.34 -48.60 -15.15
CA ILE A 470 -52.63 -48.29 -13.91
C ILE A 470 -51.29 -47.64 -14.22
N ARG A 471 -50.48 -48.30 -15.07
CA ARG A 471 -49.15 -47.80 -15.47
C ARG A 471 -49.22 -46.44 -16.17
N GLN A 472 -50.15 -46.25 -17.10
CA GLN A 472 -50.31 -45.01 -17.85
C GLN A 472 -50.87 -43.86 -17.00
N ASN A 473 -51.84 -44.12 -16.13
CA ASN A 473 -52.46 -43.12 -15.27
C ASN A 473 -51.53 -42.69 -14.14
N THR A 474 -50.72 -43.60 -13.56
CA THR A 474 -49.66 -43.22 -12.61
C THR A 474 -48.69 -42.24 -13.25
N ALA A 475 -48.17 -42.55 -14.44
CA ALA A 475 -47.23 -41.66 -15.14
C ALA A 475 -47.87 -40.31 -15.54
N TYR A 476 -49.17 -40.29 -15.86
CA TYR A 476 -49.92 -39.06 -16.11
C TYR A 476 -50.01 -38.17 -14.85
N PHE A 477 -50.46 -38.72 -13.72
CA PHE A 477 -50.63 -37.93 -12.50
C PHE A 477 -49.30 -37.50 -11.87
N GLU A 478 -48.26 -38.34 -11.92
CA GLU A 478 -46.89 -37.98 -11.55
C GLU A 478 -46.42 -36.76 -12.34
N TYR A 479 -46.52 -36.81 -13.67
CA TYR A 479 -46.11 -35.73 -14.56
C TYR A 479 -46.88 -34.41 -14.30
N PHE A 480 -48.21 -34.48 -14.13
CA PHE A 480 -49.03 -33.30 -13.83
C PHE A 480 -48.85 -32.77 -12.40
N ASN A 481 -48.17 -33.51 -11.52
CA ASN A 481 -47.70 -33.01 -10.23
C ASN A 481 -46.32 -32.37 -10.34
N GLU A 482 -45.32 -33.04 -10.94
CA GLU A 482 -43.96 -32.48 -11.11
C GLU A 482 -43.96 -31.16 -11.90
N THR A 483 -44.86 -31.02 -12.88
CA THR A 483 -45.02 -29.78 -13.67
C THR A 483 -45.60 -28.64 -12.85
N ARG A 484 -46.48 -28.92 -11.87
CA ARG A 484 -46.99 -27.92 -10.93
C ARG A 484 -45.88 -27.43 -10.01
N GLU A 485 -45.16 -28.37 -9.40
CA GLU A 485 -43.99 -28.09 -8.55
C GLU A 485 -42.94 -27.25 -9.29
N ALA A 486 -42.70 -27.53 -10.57
CA ALA A 486 -41.78 -26.77 -11.41
C ALA A 486 -42.27 -25.34 -11.73
N LEU A 487 -43.57 -25.15 -11.98
CA LEU A 487 -44.14 -23.81 -12.16
C LEU A 487 -44.04 -22.97 -10.88
N ASP A 488 -44.37 -23.56 -9.73
CA ASP A 488 -44.35 -22.86 -8.45
C ASP A 488 -42.91 -22.55 -8.00
N TYR A 489 -41.96 -23.47 -8.21
CA TYR A 489 -40.53 -23.22 -7.97
C TYR A 489 -39.98 -22.09 -8.85
N LEU A 490 -40.18 -22.15 -10.17
CA LEU A 490 -39.68 -21.12 -11.09
C LEU A 490 -40.34 -19.75 -10.84
N LYS A 491 -41.61 -19.72 -10.42
CA LYS A 491 -42.30 -18.50 -9.99
C LYS A 491 -41.69 -17.93 -8.71
N GLY A 492 -41.47 -18.76 -7.69
CA GLY A 492 -40.81 -18.34 -6.45
C GLY A 492 -39.42 -17.77 -6.70
N LEU A 493 -38.62 -18.44 -7.53
CA LEU A 493 -37.28 -17.99 -7.91
C LEU A 493 -37.30 -16.65 -8.67
N LYS A 494 -38.28 -16.45 -9.58
CA LYS A 494 -38.50 -15.14 -10.23
C LYS A 494 -38.77 -14.03 -9.20
N ASP A 495 -39.67 -14.30 -8.24
CA ASP A 495 -40.10 -13.33 -7.23
C ASP A 495 -39.03 -13.07 -6.16
N THR A 496 -38.02 -13.94 -6.05
CA THR A 496 -36.76 -13.70 -5.31
C THR A 496 -35.84 -12.77 -6.10
N VAL A 497 -35.52 -13.09 -7.36
CA VAL A 497 -34.60 -12.29 -8.20
C VAL A 497 -35.10 -10.84 -8.33
N LEU A 498 -36.38 -10.62 -8.65
CA LEU A 498 -36.98 -9.28 -8.75
C LEU A 498 -36.86 -8.44 -7.48
N ARG A 499 -36.89 -9.09 -6.30
CA ARG A 499 -36.99 -8.42 -5.00
C ARG A 499 -35.63 -8.20 -4.34
N LYS A 500 -34.71 -9.13 -4.56
CA LYS A 500 -33.38 -9.17 -3.92
C LYS A 500 -32.32 -8.48 -4.76
N TYR A 501 -32.37 -8.64 -6.08
CA TYR A 501 -31.35 -8.16 -7.03
C TYR A 501 -31.84 -6.99 -7.89
N SER A 502 -32.60 -6.08 -7.26
CA SER A 502 -32.88 -4.75 -7.77
C SER A 502 -31.85 -3.78 -7.19
N CYS A 503 -31.14 -3.05 -8.04
CA CYS A 503 -30.10 -2.10 -7.66
C CYS A 503 -30.32 -0.73 -8.33
N ASP A 504 -29.69 0.29 -7.76
CA ASP A 504 -29.61 1.63 -8.32
C ASP A 504 -28.24 2.27 -8.00
N LYS A 505 -28.01 3.48 -8.51
CA LYS A 505 -26.77 4.26 -8.30
C LYS A 505 -26.66 4.88 -6.90
N SER A 506 -27.59 4.57 -5.98
CA SER A 506 -27.56 4.98 -4.56
C SER A 506 -27.24 3.83 -3.61
N THR A 507 -27.28 2.59 -4.11
CA THR A 507 -26.99 1.38 -3.33
C THR A 507 -25.49 1.27 -3.08
N SER A 508 -25.08 1.14 -1.81
CA SER A 508 -23.67 1.15 -1.43
C SER A 508 -22.85 -0.01 -2.01
N LEU A 509 -21.60 0.28 -2.39
CA LEU A 509 -20.65 -0.64 -3.02
C LEU A 509 -20.59 -2.03 -2.35
N HIS A 510 -20.24 -2.11 -1.06
CA HIS A 510 -20.15 -3.39 -0.34
C HIS A 510 -21.44 -4.22 -0.41
N LYS A 511 -22.61 -3.58 -0.31
CA LYS A 511 -23.90 -4.28 -0.42
C LYS A 511 -24.13 -4.81 -1.86
N LEU A 512 -23.68 -4.09 -2.87
CA LEU A 512 -23.75 -4.57 -4.26
C LEU A 512 -22.79 -5.74 -4.48
N GLU A 513 -21.58 -5.71 -3.92
CA GLU A 513 -20.62 -6.81 -3.98
C GLU A 513 -21.17 -8.08 -3.33
N ASP A 514 -21.76 -7.96 -2.12
CA ASP A 514 -22.46 -9.05 -1.44
C ASP A 514 -23.58 -9.62 -2.33
N LEU A 515 -24.44 -8.76 -2.90
CA LEU A 515 -25.56 -9.19 -3.76
C LEU A 515 -25.10 -9.81 -5.10
N VAL A 516 -24.00 -9.33 -5.70
CA VAL A 516 -23.39 -9.95 -6.89
C VAL A 516 -22.91 -11.36 -6.54
N GLN A 517 -22.23 -11.54 -5.40
CA GLN A 517 -21.74 -12.84 -4.97
C GLN A 517 -22.89 -13.79 -4.59
N GLU A 518 -23.87 -13.33 -3.81
CA GLU A 518 -25.06 -14.11 -3.45
C GLU A 518 -25.85 -14.56 -4.69
N SER A 519 -25.97 -13.71 -5.72
CA SER A 519 -26.70 -14.05 -6.94
C SER A 519 -26.13 -15.24 -7.72
N MET A 520 -24.88 -15.64 -7.44
CA MET A 520 -24.29 -16.84 -8.01
C MET A 520 -24.92 -18.14 -7.44
N GLU A 521 -25.59 -18.08 -6.28
CA GLU A 521 -26.36 -19.21 -5.75
C GLU A 521 -27.63 -19.47 -6.57
N GLU A 522 -28.41 -18.44 -6.94
CA GLU A 522 -29.53 -18.61 -7.87
C GLU A 522 -29.06 -19.04 -9.28
N LYS A 523 -27.86 -18.65 -9.71
CA LYS A 523 -27.26 -19.13 -10.96
C LYS A 523 -27.04 -20.64 -10.93
N GLU A 524 -26.44 -21.15 -9.87
CA GLU A 524 -26.18 -22.59 -9.71
C GLU A 524 -27.48 -23.39 -9.59
N GLN A 525 -28.46 -22.86 -8.83
CA GLN A 525 -29.82 -23.43 -8.80
C GLN A 525 -30.45 -23.51 -10.20
N LEU A 526 -30.36 -22.44 -11.01
CA LEU A 526 -30.85 -22.45 -12.40
C LEU A 526 -30.09 -23.45 -13.29
N LEU A 527 -28.79 -23.62 -13.12
CA LEU A 527 -28.00 -24.59 -13.89
C LEU A 527 -28.40 -26.03 -13.54
N GLN A 528 -28.59 -26.35 -12.27
CA GLN A 528 -29.07 -27.65 -11.81
C GLN A 528 -30.51 -27.92 -12.31
N TYR A 529 -31.41 -26.93 -12.18
CA TYR A 529 -32.83 -27.07 -12.54
C TYR A 529 -33.08 -27.28 -14.03
N LYS A 530 -32.13 -26.87 -14.89
CA LYS A 530 -32.14 -27.13 -16.35
C LYS A 530 -32.40 -28.61 -16.68
N SER A 531 -31.84 -29.52 -15.88
CA SER A 531 -32.02 -30.97 -16.04
C SER A 531 -33.46 -31.43 -15.80
N LYS A 532 -34.12 -30.91 -14.76
CA LYS A 532 -35.54 -31.18 -14.44
C LYS A 532 -36.45 -30.65 -15.54
N VAL A 533 -36.21 -29.43 -16.04
CA VAL A 533 -36.97 -28.84 -17.16
C VAL A 533 -36.86 -29.70 -18.43
N ALA A 534 -35.64 -30.09 -18.82
CA ALA A 534 -35.42 -30.97 -19.96
C ALA A 534 -36.09 -32.35 -19.77
N GLY A 535 -36.07 -32.90 -18.55
CA GLY A 535 -36.77 -34.13 -18.19
C GLY A 535 -38.28 -34.03 -18.35
N LEU A 536 -38.89 -32.91 -17.96
CA LEU A 536 -40.32 -32.64 -18.14
C LEU A 536 -40.70 -32.49 -19.62
N VAL A 537 -39.89 -31.78 -20.42
CA VAL A 537 -40.05 -31.70 -21.89
C VAL A 537 -39.89 -33.07 -22.56
N GLY A 538 -39.10 -33.97 -21.96
CA GLY A 538 -39.03 -35.39 -22.32
C GLY A 538 -40.33 -36.14 -22.01
N LYS A 539 -40.72 -36.21 -20.72
CA LYS A 539 -41.92 -36.94 -20.24
C LYS A 539 -43.19 -36.51 -20.98
N ALA A 540 -43.36 -35.21 -21.27
CA ALA A 540 -44.52 -34.65 -21.96
C ALA A 540 -44.83 -35.33 -23.31
N LYS A 541 -43.82 -35.82 -24.03
CA LYS A 541 -43.95 -36.48 -25.33
C LYS A 541 -44.50 -37.91 -25.24
N THR A 542 -44.49 -38.51 -24.05
CA THR A 542 -44.91 -39.89 -23.77
C THR A 542 -46.16 -40.02 -22.90
N VAL A 543 -46.63 -38.93 -22.29
CA VAL A 543 -47.83 -38.92 -21.44
C VAL A 543 -49.10 -39.07 -22.28
N VAL A 544 -49.98 -39.96 -21.84
CA VAL A 544 -51.28 -40.27 -22.47
C VAL A 544 -52.34 -39.19 -22.24
N GLN A 545 -53.51 -39.33 -22.87
CA GLN A 545 -54.63 -38.39 -22.76
C GLN A 545 -55.79 -39.02 -21.97
N LEU A 546 -55.96 -38.65 -20.68
CA LEU A 546 -57.07 -39.16 -19.87
C LEU A 546 -58.38 -38.39 -20.09
N LYS A 547 -58.31 -37.09 -20.39
CA LYS A 547 -59.49 -36.22 -20.58
C LYS A 547 -60.53 -36.75 -21.59
N PRO A 548 -60.16 -37.27 -22.78
CA PRO A 548 -61.15 -37.80 -23.72
C PRO A 548 -61.96 -39.01 -23.20
N ARG A 549 -61.53 -39.65 -22.11
CA ARG A 549 -62.22 -40.80 -21.50
C ARG A 549 -63.47 -40.39 -20.70
N ASN A 550 -63.53 -39.15 -20.25
CA ASN A 550 -64.64 -38.57 -19.50
C ASN A 550 -65.74 -38.09 -20.48
N PRO A 551 -66.99 -38.60 -20.42
CA PRO A 551 -68.06 -38.23 -21.36
C PRO A 551 -68.43 -36.74 -21.38
N GLU A 552 -68.15 -35.98 -20.30
CA GLU A 552 -68.37 -34.53 -20.26
C GLU A 552 -67.35 -33.76 -21.10
N ASN A 553 -66.18 -34.34 -21.39
CA ASN A 553 -65.22 -33.77 -22.33
C ASN A 553 -65.64 -34.11 -23.76
N HIS A 554 -66.57 -33.32 -24.30
CA HIS A 554 -67.11 -33.48 -25.66
C HIS A 554 -66.00 -33.51 -26.72
N LEU A 555 -66.02 -34.54 -27.57
CA LEU A 555 -65.09 -34.73 -28.67
C LEU A 555 -65.27 -33.62 -29.71
N LYS A 556 -64.21 -32.85 -29.99
CA LYS A 556 -64.21 -31.78 -31.01
C LYS A 556 -63.94 -32.31 -32.44
N GLY A 557 -63.98 -33.62 -32.61
CA GLY A 557 -63.63 -34.37 -33.82
C GLY A 557 -63.16 -35.78 -33.45
N SER A 558 -62.92 -36.61 -34.47
CA SER A 558 -62.35 -37.95 -34.33
C SER A 558 -61.00 -37.93 -33.58
N ILE A 559 -60.83 -38.82 -32.59
CA ILE A 559 -59.59 -38.96 -31.82
C ILE A 559 -58.96 -40.33 -32.11
N PRO A 560 -57.66 -40.43 -32.44
CA PRO A 560 -56.98 -41.71 -32.55
C PRO A 560 -56.85 -42.36 -31.17
N ILE A 561 -57.15 -43.65 -31.10
CA ILE A 561 -57.04 -44.48 -29.90
C ILE A 561 -56.34 -45.78 -30.27
N ARG A 562 -55.66 -46.42 -29.32
CA ARG A 562 -54.93 -47.67 -29.58
C ARG A 562 -55.44 -48.81 -28.72
N ALA A 563 -55.68 -49.96 -29.33
CA ALA A 563 -56.11 -51.16 -28.64
C ALA A 563 -55.00 -51.70 -27.71
N ILE A 564 -55.39 -52.23 -26.55
CA ILE A 564 -54.49 -52.79 -25.53
C ILE A 564 -54.56 -54.33 -25.53
N CYS A 565 -55.72 -54.88 -25.90
CA CYS A 565 -56.05 -56.29 -25.99
C CYS A 565 -56.68 -56.63 -27.35
N ASP A 566 -56.81 -57.93 -27.63
CA ASP A 566 -57.65 -58.41 -28.72
C ASP A 566 -59.12 -58.38 -28.30
N TYR A 567 -60.00 -57.83 -29.15
CA TYR A 567 -61.46 -57.81 -28.94
C TYR A 567 -62.20 -58.26 -30.20
N ARG A 568 -63.21 -59.13 -30.03
CA ARG A 568 -63.99 -59.66 -31.15
C ARG A 568 -65.47 -59.78 -30.80
N GLN A 569 -66.30 -59.10 -31.60
CA GLN A 569 -67.75 -59.22 -31.63
C GLN A 569 -68.18 -59.54 -33.09
N ILE A 570 -69.48 -59.72 -33.32
CA ILE A 570 -70.03 -59.96 -34.67
C ILE A 570 -69.82 -58.74 -35.59
N GLU A 571 -69.90 -57.53 -35.03
CA GLU A 571 -69.84 -56.26 -35.76
C GLU A 571 -68.40 -55.76 -36.02
N ILE A 572 -67.46 -56.10 -35.14
CA ILE A 572 -66.10 -55.56 -35.15
C ILE A 572 -65.08 -56.60 -34.64
N THR A 573 -63.87 -56.55 -35.18
CA THR A 573 -62.71 -57.23 -34.63
C THR A 573 -61.57 -56.21 -34.57
N VAL A 574 -60.88 -56.20 -33.44
CA VAL A 574 -59.78 -55.30 -33.13
C VAL A 574 -58.66 -56.15 -32.53
N TYR A 575 -57.44 -55.99 -33.02
CA TYR A 575 -56.27 -56.67 -32.49
C TYR A 575 -55.48 -55.74 -31.58
N LYS A 576 -54.71 -56.32 -30.66
CA LYS A 576 -53.81 -55.57 -29.79
C LYS A 576 -52.86 -54.66 -30.58
N ASP A 577 -52.70 -53.44 -30.07
CA ASP A 577 -51.94 -52.34 -30.67
C ASP A 577 -52.50 -51.76 -31.99
N ASP A 578 -53.69 -52.18 -32.48
CA ASP A 578 -54.40 -51.54 -33.60
C ASP A 578 -54.70 -50.04 -33.31
N GLU A 579 -54.42 -49.18 -34.29
CA GLU A 579 -54.83 -47.77 -34.28
C GLU A 579 -56.28 -47.63 -34.78
N CYS A 580 -57.20 -47.44 -33.84
CA CYS A 580 -58.62 -47.25 -34.08
C CYS A 580 -59.02 -45.77 -33.94
N VAL A 581 -60.24 -45.42 -34.33
CA VAL A 581 -60.78 -44.07 -34.19
C VAL A 581 -61.95 -44.04 -33.20
N LEU A 582 -61.85 -43.18 -32.18
CA LEU A 582 -62.93 -42.84 -31.27
C LEU A 582 -63.93 -41.91 -31.98
N ALA A 583 -65.12 -42.43 -32.26
CA ALA A 583 -66.22 -41.68 -32.87
C ALA A 583 -67.18 -41.09 -31.82
N SER A 584 -67.38 -41.76 -30.68
CA SER A 584 -68.12 -41.20 -29.54
C SER A 584 -67.72 -41.81 -28.19
N ASN A 585 -67.55 -40.94 -27.20
CA ASN A 585 -67.34 -41.24 -25.78
C ASN A 585 -68.61 -41.03 -24.91
N SER A 586 -69.80 -40.87 -25.52
CA SER A 586 -71.03 -40.51 -24.79
C SER A 586 -71.46 -41.55 -23.74
N HIS A 587 -71.01 -42.80 -23.89
CA HIS A 587 -71.15 -43.83 -22.86
C HIS A 587 -69.81 -44.06 -22.18
N ARG A 588 -69.86 -44.20 -20.85
CA ARG A 588 -68.69 -44.28 -19.97
C ARG A 588 -67.85 -45.56 -20.19
N ALA A 589 -68.54 -46.70 -20.15
CA ALA A 589 -67.97 -48.04 -20.12
C ALA A 589 -67.75 -48.67 -21.52
N LYS A 590 -68.44 -48.16 -22.54
CA LYS A 590 -68.36 -48.63 -23.93
C LYS A 590 -68.32 -47.42 -24.86
N TRP A 591 -67.44 -47.40 -25.85
CA TRP A 591 -67.27 -46.30 -26.80
C TRP A 591 -67.70 -46.72 -28.20
N LYS A 592 -68.12 -45.75 -29.02
CA LYS A 592 -68.32 -45.96 -30.45
C LYS A 592 -66.97 -45.84 -31.14
N VAL A 593 -66.48 -46.96 -31.68
CA VAL A 593 -65.13 -47.10 -32.23
C VAL A 593 -65.18 -47.58 -33.66
N ILE A 594 -64.35 -46.99 -34.52
CA ILE A 594 -64.11 -47.42 -35.89
C ILE A 594 -62.78 -48.18 -35.95
N SER A 595 -62.79 -49.41 -36.48
CA SER A 595 -61.60 -50.26 -36.65
C SER A 595 -60.70 -49.79 -37.82
N PRO A 596 -59.46 -50.30 -37.95
CA PRO A 596 -58.62 -50.06 -39.14
C PRO A 596 -59.27 -50.56 -40.44
N SER A 597 -60.18 -51.54 -40.35
CA SER A 597 -60.99 -52.05 -41.46
C SER A 597 -62.24 -51.22 -41.78
N GLY A 598 -62.52 -50.14 -41.03
CA GLY A 598 -63.64 -49.23 -41.26
C GLY A 598 -64.99 -49.68 -40.67
N ASN A 599 -65.03 -50.76 -39.89
CA ASN A 599 -66.24 -51.20 -39.20
C ASN A 599 -66.46 -50.35 -37.94
N GLU A 600 -67.70 -49.93 -37.67
CA GLU A 600 -68.05 -49.10 -36.51
C GLU A 600 -68.97 -49.88 -35.55
N ALA A 601 -68.60 -49.97 -34.27
CA ALA A 601 -69.37 -50.68 -33.23
C ALA A 601 -69.17 -50.10 -31.82
N MET A 602 -69.92 -50.62 -30.84
CA MET A 602 -69.83 -50.22 -29.42
C MET A 602 -68.94 -51.18 -28.62
N VAL A 603 -67.68 -50.82 -28.39
CA VAL A 603 -66.64 -51.67 -27.77
C VAL A 603 -66.31 -51.18 -26.34
N PRO A 604 -65.98 -52.07 -25.36
CA PRO A 604 -65.58 -51.65 -24.02
C PRO A 604 -64.45 -50.61 -24.01
N ALA A 605 -64.65 -49.51 -23.29
CA ALA A 605 -63.74 -48.37 -23.22
C ALA A 605 -62.38 -48.74 -22.58
N VAL A 606 -62.37 -49.77 -21.73
CA VAL A 606 -61.17 -50.33 -21.09
C VAL A 606 -60.21 -50.96 -22.10
N CYS A 607 -60.68 -51.45 -23.26
CA CYS A 607 -59.83 -52.04 -24.31
C CYS A 607 -58.86 -51.06 -24.98
N PHE A 608 -59.05 -49.74 -24.82
CA PHE A 608 -58.31 -48.74 -25.58
C PHE A 608 -57.60 -47.73 -24.67
N THR A 609 -56.39 -47.34 -25.05
CA THR A 609 -55.72 -46.14 -24.54
C THR A 609 -55.85 -44.98 -25.53
N VAL A 610 -55.76 -43.74 -25.05
CA VAL A 610 -55.67 -42.56 -25.91
C VAL A 610 -54.19 -42.12 -25.91
N PRO A 611 -53.42 -42.42 -26.96
CA PRO A 611 -51.97 -42.29 -26.94
C PRO A 611 -51.48 -40.85 -26.86
N ALA A 612 -50.19 -40.70 -26.58
CA ALA A 612 -49.45 -39.45 -26.75
C ALA A 612 -49.38 -39.05 -28.24
N PRO A 613 -49.19 -37.76 -28.60
CA PRO A 613 -48.87 -36.63 -27.72
C PRO A 613 -50.10 -36.02 -27.04
N ASN A 614 -50.03 -35.88 -25.71
CA ASN A 614 -50.98 -35.06 -24.96
C ASN A 614 -50.65 -33.57 -25.17
N LYS A 615 -51.55 -32.84 -25.82
CA LYS A 615 -51.37 -31.41 -26.16
C LYS A 615 -51.17 -30.54 -24.91
N GLU A 616 -51.97 -30.75 -23.87
CA GLU A 616 -51.87 -29.97 -22.64
C GLU A 616 -50.54 -30.20 -21.92
N ALA A 617 -50.01 -31.44 -21.95
CA ALA A 617 -48.69 -31.74 -21.40
C ALA A 617 -47.58 -31.03 -22.19
N VAL A 618 -47.62 -31.08 -23.52
CA VAL A 618 -46.63 -30.41 -24.37
C VAL A 618 -46.69 -28.87 -24.21
N GLU A 619 -47.89 -28.28 -24.18
CA GLU A 619 -48.08 -26.85 -23.93
C GLU A 619 -47.59 -26.42 -22.54
N LEU A 620 -47.84 -27.24 -21.50
CA LEU A 620 -47.37 -27.00 -20.14
C LEU A 620 -45.85 -27.10 -20.01
N ALA A 621 -45.23 -28.10 -20.66
CA ALA A 621 -43.77 -28.23 -20.71
C ALA A 621 -43.10 -27.05 -21.42
N ASN A 622 -43.63 -26.65 -22.58
CA ASN A 622 -43.15 -25.48 -23.33
C ASN A 622 -43.27 -24.20 -22.48
N ARG A 623 -44.36 -24.04 -21.70
CA ARG A 623 -44.54 -22.91 -20.77
C ARG A 623 -43.54 -22.94 -19.61
N ILE A 624 -43.22 -24.11 -19.06
CA ILE A 624 -42.20 -24.27 -18.01
C ILE A 624 -40.81 -23.92 -18.57
N GLU A 625 -40.48 -24.38 -19.77
CA GLU A 625 -39.23 -24.04 -20.45
C GLU A 625 -39.12 -22.54 -20.74
N GLN A 626 -40.18 -21.91 -21.25
CA GLN A 626 -40.24 -20.46 -21.42
C GLN A 626 -40.11 -19.70 -20.09
N MET A 627 -40.77 -20.16 -19.01
CA MET A 627 -40.59 -19.55 -17.69
C MET A 627 -39.16 -19.69 -17.17
N TYR A 628 -38.52 -20.84 -17.37
CA TYR A 628 -37.12 -21.05 -17.03
C TYR A 628 -36.19 -20.08 -17.78
N GLN A 629 -36.34 -19.96 -19.10
CA GLN A 629 -35.54 -19.02 -19.91
C GLN A 629 -35.78 -17.56 -19.49
N ASN A 630 -37.03 -17.19 -19.19
CA ASN A 630 -37.37 -15.84 -18.69
C ASN A 630 -36.73 -15.55 -17.33
N VAL A 631 -36.67 -16.52 -16.41
CA VAL A 631 -36.00 -16.34 -15.10
C VAL A 631 -34.48 -16.31 -15.25
N LEU A 632 -33.90 -17.12 -16.13
CA LEU A 632 -32.47 -17.10 -16.45
C LEU A 632 -32.04 -15.77 -17.08
N SER A 633 -32.82 -15.25 -18.04
CA SER A 633 -32.58 -13.94 -18.66
C SER A 633 -32.73 -12.79 -17.65
N LEU A 634 -33.71 -12.88 -16.75
CA LEU A 634 -33.91 -11.90 -15.69
C LEU A 634 -32.78 -11.92 -14.66
N TRP A 635 -32.33 -13.12 -14.25
CA TRP A 635 -31.17 -13.29 -13.39
C TRP A 635 -29.92 -12.67 -14.01
N HIS A 636 -29.66 -12.93 -15.29
CA HIS A 636 -28.51 -12.39 -16.02
C HIS A 636 -28.57 -10.87 -16.09
N GLU A 637 -29.74 -10.31 -16.45
CA GLU A 637 -29.98 -8.87 -16.46
C GLU A 637 -29.76 -8.22 -15.08
N SER A 638 -30.31 -8.79 -14.00
CA SER A 638 -30.06 -8.30 -12.63
C SER A 638 -28.58 -8.40 -12.23
N HIS A 639 -27.91 -9.50 -12.57
CA HIS A 639 -26.50 -9.73 -12.23
C HIS A 639 -25.57 -8.74 -12.95
N VAL A 640 -25.71 -8.62 -14.28
CA VAL A 640 -24.95 -7.64 -15.11
C VAL A 640 -25.22 -6.21 -14.65
N ASN A 641 -26.49 -5.87 -14.38
CA ASN A 641 -26.85 -4.58 -13.80
C ASN A 641 -26.05 -4.33 -12.51
N MET A 642 -26.15 -5.21 -11.50
CA MET A 642 -25.42 -5.04 -10.23
C MET A 642 -23.91 -4.93 -10.44
N LYS A 643 -23.31 -5.81 -11.27
CA LYS A 643 -21.87 -5.80 -11.59
C LYS A 643 -21.43 -4.46 -12.20
N SER A 644 -22.18 -3.94 -13.17
CA SER A 644 -21.91 -2.63 -13.80
C SER A 644 -21.99 -1.44 -12.83
N THR A 645 -22.77 -1.54 -11.75
CA THR A 645 -22.80 -0.51 -10.69
C THR A 645 -21.69 -0.69 -9.66
N VAL A 646 -21.16 -1.91 -9.46
CA VAL A 646 -19.94 -2.14 -8.68
C VAL A 646 -18.74 -1.51 -9.38
N SER A 647 -18.49 -1.81 -10.66
CA SER A 647 -17.40 -1.21 -11.43
C SER A 647 -17.57 0.30 -11.65
N TRP A 648 -18.81 0.81 -11.77
CA TRP A 648 -19.08 2.26 -11.73
C TRP A 648 -18.65 2.91 -10.42
N HIS A 649 -18.97 2.32 -9.25
CA HIS A 649 -18.55 2.87 -7.96
C HIS A 649 -17.01 2.87 -7.81
N TYR A 650 -16.33 1.80 -8.24
CA TYR A 650 -14.87 1.75 -8.26
C TYR A 650 -14.28 2.86 -9.14
N LEU A 651 -14.82 3.07 -10.34
CA LEU A 651 -14.42 4.15 -11.24
C LEU A 651 -14.64 5.55 -10.63
N MET A 652 -15.80 5.78 -10.01
CA MET A 652 -16.12 7.06 -9.36
C MET A 652 -15.18 7.36 -8.19
N ASN A 653 -14.78 6.35 -7.42
CA ASN A 653 -13.82 6.51 -6.32
C ASN A 653 -12.43 6.96 -6.82
N GLU A 654 -11.89 6.34 -7.89
CA GLU A 654 -10.64 6.78 -8.52
C GLU A 654 -10.75 8.21 -9.09
N ILE A 655 -11.91 8.55 -9.69
CA ILE A 655 -12.22 9.91 -10.17
C ILE A 655 -12.22 10.93 -9.02
N GLU A 656 -12.80 10.62 -7.86
CA GLU A 656 -12.82 11.51 -6.69
C GLU A 656 -11.46 11.63 -5.98
N MET A 657 -10.68 10.54 -5.92
CA MET A 657 -9.29 10.57 -5.45
C MET A 657 -8.42 11.49 -6.30
N ILE A 658 -8.55 11.42 -7.63
CA ILE A 658 -7.80 12.30 -8.53
C ILE A 658 -8.31 13.75 -8.44
N ARG A 659 -9.63 13.98 -8.37
CA ARG A 659 -10.20 15.33 -8.20
C ARG A 659 -9.81 16.02 -6.88
N SER A 660 -9.61 15.25 -5.81
CA SER A 660 -9.18 15.78 -4.51
C SER A 660 -7.67 15.96 -4.38
N SER A 661 -6.88 15.45 -5.34
CA SER A 661 -5.42 15.55 -5.37
C SER A 661 -4.92 16.99 -5.58
N LYS A 662 -3.74 17.28 -5.00
CA LYS A 662 -3.05 18.57 -4.99
C LYS A 662 -1.56 18.38 -5.27
N VAL A 663 -0.87 19.43 -5.71
CA VAL A 663 0.59 19.41 -5.98
C VAL A 663 1.38 18.88 -4.77
N SER A 664 1.02 19.27 -3.56
CA SER A 664 1.63 18.77 -2.32
C SER A 664 1.47 17.26 -2.08
N SER A 665 0.39 16.66 -2.60
CA SER A 665 0.13 15.21 -2.52
C SER A 665 0.77 14.44 -3.67
N ILE A 666 1.05 15.13 -4.79
CA ILE A 666 1.80 14.61 -5.93
C ILE A 666 3.29 14.52 -5.53
N LYS A 667 3.89 15.59 -4.98
CA LYS A 667 5.30 15.62 -4.50
C LYS A 667 5.63 14.60 -3.39
N THR A 668 4.66 13.88 -2.82
CA THR A 668 4.88 12.81 -1.82
C THR A 668 4.86 11.39 -2.40
N LEU A 669 4.50 11.21 -3.67
CA LEU A 669 4.42 9.90 -4.34
C LEU A 669 5.69 9.61 -5.14
N LEU A 670 5.95 8.34 -5.38
CA LEU A 670 7.06 7.86 -6.23
C LEU A 670 6.63 7.78 -7.71
N PRO A 671 7.57 7.83 -8.67
CA PRO A 671 7.27 7.70 -10.11
C PRO A 671 6.46 6.45 -10.49
N GLY A 672 6.66 5.32 -9.79
CA GLY A 672 5.87 4.11 -9.98
C GLY A 672 4.44 4.22 -9.45
N GLU A 673 4.21 5.00 -8.39
CA GLU A 673 2.89 5.22 -7.80
C GLU A 673 2.05 6.17 -8.68
N HIS A 674 2.68 7.16 -9.33
CA HIS A 674 2.03 7.97 -10.37
C HIS A 674 1.54 7.13 -11.55
N GLN A 675 2.37 6.18 -12.02
CA GLN A 675 1.97 5.22 -13.05
C GLN A 675 0.85 4.30 -12.56
N GLN A 676 0.86 3.91 -11.28
CA GLN A 676 -0.20 3.09 -10.68
C GLN A 676 -1.53 3.85 -10.60
N VAL A 677 -1.57 5.13 -10.19
CA VAL A 677 -2.81 5.93 -10.17
C VAL A 677 -3.44 6.01 -11.56
N MET A 678 -2.63 6.30 -12.59
CA MET A 678 -3.10 6.34 -13.98
C MET A 678 -3.50 4.96 -14.51
N GLY A 679 -2.81 3.90 -14.09
CA GLY A 679 -3.15 2.52 -14.39
C GLY A 679 -4.48 2.08 -13.77
N ASN A 680 -4.71 2.42 -12.50
CA ASN A 680 -5.96 2.15 -11.77
C ASN A 680 -7.14 2.84 -12.45
N LEU A 681 -7.05 4.16 -12.71
CA LEU A 681 -8.11 4.92 -13.37
C LEU A 681 -8.48 4.30 -14.72
N LYS A 682 -7.49 3.89 -15.52
CA LYS A 682 -7.74 3.20 -16.79
C LYS A 682 -8.37 1.81 -16.56
N ALA A 683 -7.84 1.00 -15.66
CA ALA A 683 -8.35 -0.35 -15.41
C ALA A 683 -9.81 -0.33 -14.93
N ARG A 684 -10.18 0.55 -13.99
CA ARG A 684 -11.58 0.69 -13.52
C ARG A 684 -12.51 1.24 -14.60
N PHE A 685 -12.00 2.06 -15.52
CA PHE A 685 -12.79 2.48 -16.68
C PHE A 685 -12.99 1.33 -17.68
N ASP A 686 -11.94 0.59 -18.01
CA ASP A 686 -12.02 -0.56 -18.92
C ASP A 686 -12.96 -1.66 -18.37
N GLU A 687 -12.87 -1.97 -17.07
CA GLU A 687 -13.79 -2.89 -16.36
C GLU A 687 -15.25 -2.41 -16.41
N PHE A 688 -15.50 -1.12 -16.15
CA PHE A 688 -16.84 -0.54 -16.27
C PHE A 688 -17.37 -0.61 -17.71
N ILE A 689 -16.53 -0.44 -18.73
CA ILE A 689 -16.90 -0.59 -20.13
C ILE A 689 -17.20 -2.05 -20.49
N GLU A 690 -16.50 -3.03 -19.90
CA GLU A 690 -16.86 -4.45 -20.05
C GLU A 690 -18.24 -4.75 -19.44
N ASP A 691 -18.46 -4.33 -18.20
CA ASP A 691 -19.69 -4.64 -17.46
C ASP A 691 -20.93 -3.89 -17.96
N SER A 692 -20.77 -2.68 -18.48
CA SER A 692 -21.89 -1.84 -18.90
C SER A 692 -22.45 -2.19 -20.29
N GLN A 693 -21.75 -2.98 -21.10
CA GLN A 693 -22.18 -3.34 -22.47
C GLN A 693 -23.54 -4.05 -22.54
N GLU A 694 -23.85 -4.91 -21.58
CA GLU A 694 -25.15 -5.62 -21.48
C GLU A 694 -26.06 -5.03 -20.38
N SER A 695 -25.61 -3.99 -19.67
CA SER A 695 -26.35 -3.31 -18.60
C SER A 695 -27.44 -2.38 -19.15
N LYS A 696 -28.55 -2.26 -18.43
CA LYS A 696 -29.65 -1.34 -18.79
C LYS A 696 -29.69 -0.06 -17.95
N MET A 697 -28.80 0.09 -16.97
CA MET A 697 -28.76 1.25 -16.07
C MET A 697 -27.84 2.39 -16.53
N TYR A 698 -27.07 2.17 -17.59
CA TYR A 698 -26.16 3.17 -18.16
C TYR A 698 -26.48 3.35 -19.64
N SER A 699 -27.00 4.52 -19.98
CA SER A 699 -27.17 4.90 -21.38
C SER A 699 -25.81 5.21 -22.03
N MET A 700 -25.72 5.04 -23.36
CA MET A 700 -24.52 5.42 -24.12
C MET A 700 -24.10 6.88 -23.89
N SER A 701 -25.04 7.77 -23.53
CA SER A 701 -24.74 9.17 -23.20
C SER A 701 -24.10 9.36 -21.82
N GLU A 702 -24.40 8.49 -20.85
CA GLU A 702 -23.77 8.49 -19.53
C GLU A 702 -22.39 7.83 -19.59
N ILE A 703 -22.25 6.74 -20.35
CA ILE A 703 -20.95 6.09 -20.62
C ILE A 703 -20.01 7.10 -21.31
N GLY A 704 -20.48 7.76 -22.37
CA GLY A 704 -19.77 8.84 -23.04
C GLY A 704 -19.68 10.15 -22.23
N GLN A 705 -20.24 10.23 -21.01
CA GLN A 705 -19.92 11.27 -20.04
C GLN A 705 -18.79 10.82 -19.12
N LEU A 706 -18.86 9.60 -18.58
CA LEU A 706 -17.81 9.02 -17.74
C LEU A 706 -16.46 8.96 -18.48
N GLU A 707 -16.44 8.61 -19.77
CA GLU A 707 -15.23 8.68 -20.61
C GLU A 707 -14.60 10.08 -20.64
N ARG A 708 -15.44 11.13 -20.77
CA ARG A 708 -14.98 12.53 -20.74
C ARG A 708 -14.50 12.93 -19.35
N GLU A 709 -15.16 12.48 -18.29
CA GLU A 709 -14.76 12.75 -16.91
C GLU A 709 -13.44 12.06 -16.55
N VAL A 710 -13.22 10.82 -16.99
CA VAL A 710 -11.93 10.11 -16.91
C VAL A 710 -10.83 10.85 -17.67
N ASN A 711 -11.11 11.30 -18.90
CA ASN A 711 -10.13 12.06 -19.68
C ASN A 711 -9.79 13.42 -19.02
N VAL A 712 -10.76 14.11 -18.42
CA VAL A 712 -10.52 15.33 -17.64
C VAL A 712 -9.66 15.04 -16.41
N CYS A 713 -9.93 13.95 -15.68
CA CYS A 713 -9.11 13.55 -14.53
C CYS A 713 -7.67 13.21 -14.94
N ARG A 714 -7.46 12.54 -16.08
CA ARG A 714 -6.13 12.31 -16.65
C ARG A 714 -5.38 13.62 -16.90
N VAL A 715 -5.97 14.55 -17.65
CA VAL A 715 -5.32 15.83 -17.99
C VAL A 715 -5.03 16.64 -16.73
N TYR A 716 -5.95 16.66 -15.76
CA TYR A 716 -5.76 17.30 -14.46
C TYR A 716 -4.58 16.69 -13.68
N TYR A 717 -4.42 15.36 -13.67
CA TYR A 717 -3.31 14.69 -13.00
C TYR A 717 -1.97 14.95 -13.71
N GLU A 718 -1.95 14.94 -15.05
CA GLU A 718 -0.79 15.31 -15.85
C GLU A 718 -0.36 16.78 -15.63
N ASP A 719 -1.30 17.70 -15.49
CA ASP A 719 -1.00 19.12 -15.23
C ASP A 719 -0.55 19.35 -13.77
N LEU A 720 -1.10 18.60 -12.80
CA LEU A 720 -0.58 18.56 -11.43
C LEU A 720 0.86 18.03 -11.36
N LEU A 721 1.20 17.02 -12.16
CA LEU A 721 2.58 16.50 -12.29
C LEU A 721 3.53 17.59 -12.82
N LYS A 722 3.19 18.23 -13.95
CA LYS A 722 3.97 19.34 -14.54
C LYS A 722 4.11 20.54 -13.58
N SER A 723 3.16 20.74 -12.65
CA SER A 723 3.24 21.73 -11.58
C SER A 723 4.19 21.29 -10.47
N ALA A 724 4.15 20.02 -10.04
CA ALA A 724 5.06 19.47 -9.04
C ALA A 724 6.52 19.48 -9.50
N GLU A 725 6.77 19.04 -10.74
CA GLU A 725 8.08 19.06 -11.40
C GLU A 725 8.65 20.49 -11.45
N ARG A 726 7.80 21.48 -11.76
CA ARG A 726 8.20 22.90 -11.80
C ARG A 726 8.52 23.45 -10.41
N GLU A 727 7.68 23.18 -9.40
CA GLU A 727 7.95 23.61 -8.03
C GLU A 727 9.26 23.01 -7.50
N GLU A 728 9.55 21.73 -7.79
CA GLU A 728 10.81 21.09 -7.43
C GLU A 728 12.01 21.68 -8.22
N GLN A 729 11.84 22.00 -9.50
CA GLN A 729 12.88 22.66 -10.29
C GLN A 729 13.17 24.07 -9.75
N GLU A 730 12.15 24.90 -9.48
CA GLU A 730 12.30 26.21 -8.85
C GLU A 730 12.95 26.13 -7.46
N GLU A 731 12.57 25.13 -6.65
CA GLU A 731 13.14 24.86 -5.33
C GLU A 731 14.63 24.44 -5.42
N SER A 732 15.00 23.64 -6.42
CA SER A 732 16.41 23.24 -6.66
C SER A 732 17.29 24.44 -7.06
N ILE A 733 16.78 25.30 -7.95
CA ILE A 733 17.50 26.49 -8.45
C ILE A 733 17.62 27.55 -7.33
N TYR A 734 16.57 27.76 -6.53
CA TYR A 734 16.65 28.60 -5.34
C TYR A 734 17.72 28.10 -4.35
N ASN A 735 17.76 26.80 -4.06
CA ASN A 735 18.76 26.23 -3.15
C ASN A 735 20.20 26.35 -3.69
N LEU A 736 20.40 26.28 -5.02
CA LEU A 736 21.69 26.58 -5.66
C LEU A 736 22.12 28.03 -5.38
N TYR A 737 21.30 29.03 -5.71
CA TYR A 737 21.66 30.44 -5.51
C TYR A 737 21.79 30.84 -4.04
N VAL A 738 20.99 30.27 -3.14
CA VAL A 738 21.20 30.43 -1.68
C VAL A 738 22.59 29.93 -1.28
N THR A 739 23.07 28.84 -1.89
CA THR A 739 24.39 28.27 -1.62
C THR A 739 25.51 29.12 -2.23
N GLU A 740 25.36 29.64 -3.45
CA GLU A 740 26.30 30.58 -4.08
C GLU A 740 26.44 31.88 -3.29
N ILE A 741 25.32 32.50 -2.88
CA ILE A 741 25.32 33.74 -2.09
C ILE A 741 25.97 33.51 -0.71
N ARG A 742 25.71 32.37 -0.04
CA ARG A 742 26.39 32.01 1.23
C ARG A 742 27.90 31.83 1.04
N ASN A 743 28.32 31.12 0.00
CA ASN A 743 29.73 30.91 -0.32
C ASN A 743 30.44 32.22 -0.71
N PHE A 744 29.75 33.11 -1.40
CA PHE A 744 30.25 34.45 -1.68
C PHE A 744 30.41 35.26 -0.40
N ARG A 745 29.38 35.31 0.45
CA ARG A 745 29.39 36.08 1.69
C ARG A 745 30.54 35.67 2.61
N LEU A 746 30.79 34.36 2.75
CA LEU A 746 31.92 33.83 3.52
C LEU A 746 33.30 34.29 2.98
N ARG A 747 33.47 34.35 1.64
CA ARG A 747 34.72 34.86 1.03
C ARG A 747 34.90 36.36 1.26
N LEU A 748 33.80 37.12 1.24
CA LEU A 748 33.80 38.55 1.53
C LEU A 748 34.07 38.84 3.02
N GLU A 749 33.39 38.14 3.93
CA GLU A 749 33.59 38.21 5.38
C GLU A 749 35.07 37.97 5.73
N ASN A 750 35.72 36.97 5.12
CA ASN A 750 37.16 36.71 5.28
C ASN A 750 38.06 37.88 4.83
N CYS A 751 37.71 38.52 3.70
CA CYS A 751 38.45 39.69 3.21
C CYS A 751 38.29 40.91 4.13
N ASP A 752 37.10 41.12 4.69
CA ASP A 752 36.82 42.21 5.61
C ASP A 752 37.48 41.99 6.98
N GLU A 753 37.47 40.77 7.53
CA GLU A 753 38.22 40.42 8.76
C GLU A 753 39.73 40.66 8.59
N ARG A 754 40.31 40.25 7.46
CA ARG A 754 41.73 40.49 7.13
C ARG A 754 42.04 41.98 7.06
N LEU A 755 41.18 42.75 6.39
CA LEU A 755 41.30 44.19 6.20
C LEU A 755 41.21 44.94 7.54
N ILE A 756 40.19 44.67 8.35
CA ILE A 756 40.02 45.25 9.69
C ILE A 756 41.22 44.90 10.59
N ARG A 757 41.72 43.66 10.52
CA ARG A 757 42.93 43.25 11.26
C ARG A 757 44.18 44.00 10.82
N GLN A 758 44.39 44.22 9.52
CA GLN A 758 45.51 45.02 9.01
C GLN A 758 45.38 46.50 9.41
N ILE A 759 44.19 47.10 9.32
CA ILE A 759 43.90 48.49 9.75
C ILE A 759 44.24 48.70 11.23
N ARG A 760 43.82 47.77 12.09
CA ARG A 760 44.03 47.84 13.55
C ARG A 760 45.42 47.39 14.03
N THR A 761 46.29 46.98 13.12
CA THR A 761 47.69 46.66 13.44
C THR A 761 48.56 47.86 13.04
N PRO A 762 49.13 48.63 14.00
CA PRO A 762 49.98 49.76 13.66
C PRO A 762 51.26 49.32 12.94
N LEU A 763 51.92 50.24 12.25
CA LEU A 763 53.25 50.06 11.65
C LEU A 763 54.36 50.09 12.73
N ASP A 764 55.50 49.45 12.46
CA ASP A 764 56.69 49.65 13.29
C ASP A 764 57.36 51.02 13.00
N ARG A 765 58.04 51.54 14.02
CA ARG A 765 58.43 52.96 14.11
C ARG A 765 59.65 53.26 13.27
N ASP A 766 59.55 54.31 12.46
CA ASP A 766 60.52 54.71 11.42
C ASP A 766 60.80 53.65 10.31
N ASP A 767 60.07 52.51 10.24
CA ASP A 767 60.29 51.48 9.21
C ASP A 767 59.56 51.79 7.88
N ILE A 768 60.33 52.32 6.93
CA ILE A 768 59.90 52.60 5.56
C ILE A 768 59.68 51.33 4.71
N HIS A 769 60.34 50.22 5.02
CA HIS A 769 60.20 48.95 4.29
C HIS A 769 58.93 48.20 4.69
N GLU A 770 58.58 48.15 5.98
CA GLU A 770 57.30 47.56 6.41
C GLU A 770 56.11 48.33 5.81
N SER A 771 56.19 49.65 5.80
CA SER A 771 55.19 50.53 5.16
C SER A 771 55.00 50.21 3.67
N VAL A 772 56.07 49.94 2.91
CA VAL A 772 55.96 49.51 1.50
C VAL A 772 55.40 48.09 1.37
N MET A 773 55.78 47.16 2.25
CA MET A 773 55.24 45.80 2.26
C MET A 773 53.73 45.79 2.51
N ARG A 774 53.23 46.56 3.48
CA ARG A 774 51.80 46.72 3.81
C ARG A 774 51.01 47.30 2.64
N ILE A 775 51.57 48.26 1.89
CA ILE A 775 50.96 48.76 0.64
C ILE A 775 50.82 47.62 -0.37
N SER A 776 51.87 46.80 -0.58
CA SER A 776 51.83 45.67 -1.52
C SER A 776 50.83 44.58 -1.09
N GLU A 777 50.71 44.29 0.20
CA GLU A 777 49.68 43.37 0.73
C GLU A 777 48.27 43.92 0.49
N GLN A 778 48.05 45.22 0.75
CA GLN A 778 46.74 45.84 0.56
C GLN A 778 46.36 45.95 -0.92
N GLU A 779 47.31 46.19 -1.82
CA GLU A 779 47.05 46.13 -3.27
C GLU A 779 46.73 44.71 -3.76
N LYS A 780 47.22 43.67 -3.06
CA LYS A 780 46.80 42.28 -3.31
C LYS A 780 45.38 42.01 -2.79
N LEU A 781 45.07 42.41 -1.56
CA LEU A 781 43.73 42.27 -0.98
C LEU A 781 42.68 43.05 -1.80
N LYS A 782 43.02 44.24 -2.30
CA LYS A 782 42.16 44.98 -3.23
C LYS A 782 41.89 44.19 -4.52
N LYS A 783 42.90 43.55 -5.12
CA LYS A 783 42.70 42.68 -6.30
C LYS A 783 41.81 41.48 -5.98
N GLU A 784 41.92 40.88 -4.80
CA GLU A 784 41.02 39.81 -4.35
C GLU A 784 39.56 40.32 -4.26
N LEU A 785 39.34 41.55 -3.77
CA LEU A 785 38.02 42.23 -3.81
C LEU A 785 37.57 42.61 -5.23
N ASP A 786 38.47 43.01 -6.14
CA ASP A 786 38.13 43.30 -7.54
C ASP A 786 37.56 42.04 -8.24
N HIS A 787 38.10 40.86 -7.96
CA HIS A 787 37.58 39.59 -8.50
C HIS A 787 36.23 39.23 -7.87
N LEU A 788 36.08 39.36 -6.54
CA LEU A 788 34.79 39.18 -5.87
C LEU A 788 33.71 40.14 -6.41
N LYS A 789 34.08 41.35 -6.87
CA LYS A 789 33.11 42.26 -7.50
C LYS A 789 32.56 41.73 -8.83
N VAL A 790 33.34 40.96 -9.58
CA VAL A 790 32.92 40.32 -10.84
C VAL A 790 32.07 39.06 -10.56
N ASP A 791 32.50 38.22 -9.62
CA ASP A 791 31.71 37.07 -9.15
C ASP A 791 30.31 37.49 -8.72
N LEU A 792 30.19 38.60 -7.97
CA LEU A 792 28.91 39.13 -7.51
C LEU A 792 28.02 39.62 -8.67
N SER A 793 28.58 40.23 -9.72
CA SER A 793 27.81 40.63 -10.92
C SER A 793 27.17 39.41 -11.56
N THR A 794 27.97 38.35 -11.76
CA THR A 794 27.52 37.08 -12.34
C THR A 794 26.41 36.44 -11.51
N ILE A 795 26.56 36.37 -10.18
CA ILE A 795 25.52 35.86 -9.28
C ILE A 795 24.26 36.75 -9.32
N THR A 796 24.41 38.07 -9.46
CA THR A 796 23.28 39.02 -9.57
C THR A 796 22.50 38.83 -10.87
N GLU A 797 23.20 38.69 -11.99
CA GLU A 797 22.63 38.45 -13.32
C GLU A 797 21.85 37.12 -13.35
N ASN A 798 22.45 36.04 -12.84
CA ASN A 798 21.80 34.73 -12.70
C ASN A 798 20.54 34.79 -11.79
N CYS A 799 20.61 35.53 -10.67
CA CYS A 799 19.48 35.71 -9.77
C CYS A 799 18.33 36.49 -10.43
N GLU A 800 18.61 37.58 -11.16
CA GLU A 800 17.56 38.36 -11.84
C GLU A 800 16.92 37.59 -13.01
N GLU A 801 17.66 36.72 -13.71
CA GLU A 801 17.05 35.78 -14.67
C GLU A 801 16.04 34.86 -13.97
N PHE A 802 16.43 34.22 -12.86
CA PHE A 802 15.52 33.39 -12.06
C PHE A 802 14.33 34.17 -11.50
N PHE A 803 14.54 35.41 -11.03
CA PHE A 803 13.45 36.27 -10.57
C PHE A 803 12.45 36.63 -11.67
N SER A 804 12.88 36.72 -12.94
CA SER A 804 11.98 36.94 -14.08
C SER A 804 11.11 35.72 -14.40
N GLN A 805 11.61 34.51 -14.12
CA GLN A 805 10.92 33.24 -14.38
C GLN A 805 10.00 32.83 -13.21
N ALA A 806 10.50 32.93 -11.96
CA ALA A 806 9.81 32.56 -10.73
C ALA A 806 9.14 33.76 -10.02
N ALA A 807 8.57 34.69 -10.77
CA ALA A 807 8.10 36.00 -10.29
C ALA A 807 6.97 35.96 -9.23
N ALA A 808 6.31 34.82 -9.04
CA ALA A 808 5.26 34.61 -8.03
C ALA A 808 5.75 33.89 -6.76
N SER A 809 7.01 33.45 -6.70
CA SER A 809 7.54 32.63 -5.62
C SER A 809 7.91 33.45 -4.38
N THR A 810 7.47 33.01 -3.19
CA THR A 810 7.88 33.62 -1.90
C THR A 810 9.35 33.38 -1.56
N ALA A 811 9.99 32.39 -2.21
CA ALA A 811 11.43 32.16 -2.10
C ALA A 811 12.24 33.25 -2.85
N SER A 812 11.74 33.71 -4.00
CA SER A 812 12.31 34.82 -4.80
C SER A 812 12.47 36.10 -3.97
N GLU A 813 11.41 36.49 -3.26
CA GLU A 813 11.36 37.62 -2.31
C GLU A 813 12.41 37.53 -1.18
N THR A 814 12.83 36.31 -0.81
CA THR A 814 13.83 36.06 0.24
C THR A 814 15.25 36.09 -0.32
N LEU A 815 15.50 35.42 -1.45
CA LEU A 815 16.79 35.44 -2.15
C LEU A 815 17.19 36.86 -2.56
N ARG A 816 16.22 37.66 -3.04
CA ARG A 816 16.40 39.07 -3.40
C ARG A 816 16.86 39.93 -2.21
N LYS A 817 16.54 39.57 -0.97
CA LYS A 817 16.99 40.30 0.24
C LYS A 817 18.43 39.96 0.62
N GLU A 818 18.79 38.68 0.61
CA GLU A 818 20.18 38.24 0.86
C GLU A 818 21.14 38.81 -0.20
N LEU A 819 20.76 38.80 -1.49
CA LEU A 819 21.56 39.35 -2.59
C LEU A 819 21.84 40.86 -2.41
N ASN A 820 20.82 41.63 -2.02
CA ASN A 820 20.98 43.06 -1.74
C ASN A 820 21.89 43.32 -0.52
N LEU A 821 21.76 42.53 0.54
CA LEU A 821 22.62 42.64 1.73
C LEU A 821 24.08 42.34 1.40
N VAL A 822 24.35 41.27 0.66
CA VAL A 822 25.70 40.92 0.19
C VAL A 822 26.28 42.01 -0.72
N THR A 823 25.45 42.61 -1.58
CA THR A 823 25.85 43.73 -2.43
C THR A 823 26.19 44.99 -1.62
N GLN A 824 25.45 45.28 -0.54
CA GLN A 824 25.79 46.36 0.38
C GLN A 824 27.14 46.11 1.07
N ASN A 825 27.35 44.91 1.63
CA ASN A 825 28.58 44.53 2.31
C ASN A 825 29.80 44.61 1.36
N MET A 826 29.64 44.18 0.10
CA MET A 826 30.71 44.23 -0.91
C MET A 826 31.18 45.66 -1.17
N ASN A 827 30.23 46.61 -1.26
CA ASN A 827 30.56 48.03 -1.43
C ASN A 827 31.19 48.65 -0.17
N GLN A 828 30.84 48.17 1.04
CA GLN A 828 31.47 48.62 2.29
C GLN A 828 32.94 48.16 2.39
N ALA A 829 33.22 46.87 2.20
CA ALA A 829 34.58 46.33 2.23
C ALA A 829 35.47 46.95 1.14
N TYR A 830 34.94 47.18 -0.06
CA TYR A 830 35.66 47.85 -1.14
C TYR A 830 36.00 49.32 -0.81
N SER A 831 35.07 50.04 -0.18
CA SER A 831 35.27 51.41 0.31
C SER A 831 36.32 51.48 1.43
N MET A 832 36.26 50.55 2.39
CA MET A 832 37.26 50.41 3.45
C MET A 832 38.65 50.12 2.86
N SER A 833 38.73 49.19 1.89
CA SER A 833 39.97 48.79 1.24
C SER A 833 40.64 49.95 0.51
N PHE A 834 39.85 50.78 -0.18
CA PHE A 834 40.33 51.99 -0.83
C PHE A 834 40.91 53.00 0.18
N ILE A 835 40.17 53.33 1.24
CA ILE A 835 40.59 54.33 2.23
C ILE A 835 41.85 53.87 2.99
N TYR A 836 41.96 52.57 3.32
CA TYR A 836 43.16 52.04 3.97
C TYR A 836 44.40 52.04 3.05
N LEU A 837 44.23 51.81 1.75
CA LEU A 837 45.35 51.89 0.79
C LEU A 837 45.90 53.32 0.70
N GLU A 838 45.04 54.33 0.61
CA GLU A 838 45.46 55.73 0.58
C GLU A 838 46.08 56.18 1.92
N LYS A 839 45.58 55.64 3.05
CA LYS A 839 46.17 55.85 4.39
C LYS A 839 47.62 55.36 4.43
N LEU A 840 47.87 54.11 4.03
CA LEU A 840 49.22 53.54 3.99
C LEU A 840 50.16 54.34 3.07
N ARG A 841 49.69 54.73 1.88
CA ARG A 841 50.46 55.53 0.91
C ARG A 841 50.87 56.90 1.45
N THR A 842 49.98 57.58 2.18
CA THR A 842 50.27 58.90 2.74
C THR A 842 51.19 58.81 3.96
N ILE A 843 50.98 57.82 4.84
CA ILE A 843 51.90 57.53 5.95
C ILE A 843 53.31 57.17 5.43
N ASN A 844 53.43 56.47 4.29
CA ASN A 844 54.71 56.21 3.65
C ASN A 844 55.43 57.49 3.17
N MET A 845 54.69 58.53 2.79
CA MET A 845 55.27 59.84 2.43
C MET A 845 55.68 60.64 3.67
N VAL A 846 54.86 60.63 4.73
CA VAL A 846 55.22 61.22 6.03
C VAL A 846 56.50 60.59 6.58
N LEU A 847 56.66 59.27 6.51
CA LEU A 847 57.89 58.54 6.86
C LEU A 847 59.11 59.04 6.07
N LYS A 848 59.00 59.16 4.75
CA LYS A 848 60.09 59.68 3.89
C LYS A 848 60.50 61.09 4.27
N ASN A 849 59.52 61.99 4.45
CA ASN A 849 59.78 63.39 4.77
C ASN A 849 60.34 63.53 6.20
N THR A 850 59.91 62.68 7.13
CA THR A 850 60.43 62.58 8.51
C THR A 850 61.89 62.13 8.52
N GLN A 851 62.24 61.06 7.80
CA GLN A 851 63.62 60.58 7.68
C GLN A 851 64.53 61.65 7.00
N GLY A 852 64.02 62.32 5.96
CA GLY A 852 64.71 63.42 5.29
C GLY A 852 65.01 64.59 6.24
N ALA A 853 63.99 65.08 6.96
CA ALA A 853 64.12 66.16 7.93
C ALA A 853 65.05 65.79 9.10
N GLU A 854 64.91 64.59 9.68
CA GLU A 854 65.80 64.08 10.74
C GLU A 854 67.28 64.05 10.31
N SER A 855 67.56 63.72 9.03
CA SER A 855 68.94 63.74 8.50
C SER A 855 69.53 65.15 8.42
N LEU A 856 68.72 66.15 8.02
CA LEU A 856 69.12 67.56 7.95
C LEU A 856 69.31 68.16 9.34
N VAL A 857 68.42 67.85 10.29
CA VAL A 857 68.55 68.27 11.69
C VAL A 857 69.85 67.71 12.29
N LYS A 858 70.13 66.41 12.14
CA LYS A 858 71.36 65.80 12.64
C LYS A 858 72.62 66.44 12.05
N MET A 859 72.64 66.75 10.76
CA MET A 859 73.76 67.44 10.12
C MET A 859 73.98 68.84 10.74
N TYR A 860 72.91 69.63 10.89
CA TYR A 860 72.87 70.89 11.65
C TYR A 860 73.45 70.74 13.07
N GLU A 861 72.93 69.80 13.85
CA GLU A 861 73.33 69.52 15.24
C GLU A 861 74.81 69.11 15.36
N THR A 862 75.28 68.18 14.51
CA THR A 862 76.67 67.69 14.54
C THR A 862 77.65 68.80 14.14
N ASN A 863 77.40 69.53 13.04
CA ASN A 863 78.27 70.63 12.61
C ASN A 863 78.43 71.70 13.71
N LEU A 864 77.33 72.06 14.39
CA LEU A 864 77.35 72.98 15.52
C LEU A 864 78.02 72.38 16.78
N CYS A 865 78.03 71.07 16.96
CA CYS A 865 78.75 70.44 18.07
C CYS A 865 80.25 70.26 17.81
N GLU A 866 80.71 70.30 16.55
CA GLU A 866 82.13 70.11 16.20
C GLU A 866 82.96 71.40 16.18
N GLU A 867 82.37 72.60 16.28
CA GLU A 867 83.11 73.88 16.28
C GLU A 867 84.17 73.97 17.42
N ASP A 868 85.45 74.10 17.06
CA ASP A 868 86.57 74.30 18.00
C ASP A 868 86.48 75.67 18.74
N ALA A 869 87.29 75.86 19.79
CA ALA A 869 87.29 77.09 20.58
C ALA A 869 87.75 78.32 19.79
N VAL A 870 87.27 79.49 20.23
CA VAL A 870 87.73 80.78 19.73
C VAL A 870 89.20 80.97 20.07
N THR A 871 90.07 81.16 19.07
CA THR A 871 91.47 81.54 19.28
C THR A 871 91.60 83.07 19.38
N ALA A 872 92.68 83.56 20.00
CA ALA A 872 92.97 84.99 20.17
C ALA A 872 93.43 85.69 18.87
N GLU A 873 93.00 85.19 17.71
CA GLU A 873 93.29 85.72 16.38
C GLU A 873 92.03 86.31 15.75
N ARG A 874 92.11 87.55 15.27
CA ARG A 874 90.99 88.18 14.54
C ARG A 874 90.56 87.35 13.31
N ASN A 875 91.55 86.83 12.58
CA ASN A 875 91.33 86.14 11.30
C ASN A 875 90.73 84.74 11.46
N SER A 876 90.71 84.14 12.66
CA SER A 876 89.99 82.88 12.92
C SER A 876 88.51 83.18 13.23
N ILE A 877 88.25 84.19 14.08
CA ILE A 877 86.90 84.65 14.44
C ILE A 877 86.11 85.10 13.20
N GLU A 878 86.73 85.91 12.33
CA GLU A 878 86.06 86.38 11.10
C GLU A 878 85.76 85.25 10.09
N ARG A 879 86.57 84.17 10.08
CA ARG A 879 86.26 82.94 9.33
C ARG A 879 85.08 82.19 9.94
N LEU A 880 85.06 81.97 11.26
CA LEU A 880 83.98 81.27 11.95
C LEU A 880 82.63 81.98 11.78
N VAL A 881 82.61 83.32 11.91
CA VAL A 881 81.44 84.17 11.62
C VAL A 881 80.98 84.04 10.16
N SER A 882 81.89 83.80 9.22
CA SER A 882 81.55 83.59 7.81
C SER A 882 80.90 82.22 7.57
N THR A 883 81.44 81.16 8.17
CA THR A 883 80.85 79.81 8.14
C THR A 883 79.44 79.79 8.74
N LEU A 884 79.25 80.39 9.91
CA LEU A 884 77.93 80.46 10.57
C LEU A 884 76.91 81.27 9.75
N LYS A 885 77.34 82.32 9.04
CA LYS A 885 76.47 83.05 8.10
C LYS A 885 76.05 82.21 6.89
N GLN A 886 76.94 81.36 6.38
CA GLN A 886 76.61 80.40 5.32
C GLN A 886 75.57 79.39 5.83
N TRP A 887 75.83 78.72 6.95
CA TRP A 887 74.89 77.76 7.55
C TRP A 887 73.54 78.40 7.88
N ARG A 888 73.50 79.66 8.34
CA ARG A 888 72.26 80.41 8.57
C ARG A 888 71.38 80.45 7.31
N SER A 889 71.99 80.78 6.17
CA SER A 889 71.29 80.88 4.87
C SER A 889 70.91 79.52 4.29
N GLU A 890 71.71 78.49 4.52
CA GLU A 890 71.36 77.11 4.11
C GLU A 890 70.18 76.58 4.93
N VAL A 891 70.17 76.80 6.25
CA VAL A 891 69.06 76.44 7.15
C VAL A 891 67.76 77.15 6.74
N ASP A 892 67.81 78.44 6.38
CA ASP A 892 66.63 79.14 5.84
C ASP A 892 66.12 78.50 4.54
N GLN A 893 67.03 78.14 3.62
CA GLN A 893 66.65 77.50 2.35
C GLN A 893 66.09 76.08 2.55
N LYS A 894 66.64 75.31 3.50
CA LYS A 894 66.23 73.93 3.79
C LYS A 894 64.89 73.83 4.53
N ARG A 895 64.33 74.94 5.02
CA ARG A 895 63.00 75.00 5.66
C ARG A 895 61.87 74.38 4.82
N ALA A 896 61.98 74.39 3.49
CA ALA A 896 60.98 73.78 2.59
C ALA A 896 60.65 72.32 2.93
N VAL A 897 61.66 71.52 3.32
CA VAL A 897 61.49 70.08 3.65
C VAL A 897 60.57 69.87 4.87
N PHE A 898 60.50 70.85 5.77
CA PHE A 898 59.65 70.80 6.96
C PHE A 898 58.20 71.18 6.63
N HIS A 899 58.00 72.07 5.65
CA HIS A 899 56.67 72.36 5.11
C HIS A 899 56.13 71.18 4.28
N GLU A 900 56.98 70.51 3.50
CA GLU A 900 56.62 69.26 2.80
C GLU A 900 56.26 68.12 3.78
N LEU A 901 56.88 68.08 4.98
CA LEU A 901 56.48 67.18 6.05
C LEU A 901 55.12 67.58 6.67
N GLU A 902 54.88 68.87 6.91
CA GLU A 902 53.62 69.40 7.44
C GLU A 902 52.43 69.14 6.50
N ASP A 903 52.61 69.35 5.19
CA ASP A 903 51.58 69.10 4.17
C ASP A 903 51.17 67.62 4.08
N GLU A 904 52.13 66.69 4.10
CA GLU A 904 51.84 65.24 4.12
C GLU A 904 51.19 64.81 5.44
N LEU A 905 51.56 65.43 6.56
CA LEU A 905 50.90 65.20 7.84
C LEU A 905 49.43 65.65 7.82
N GLN A 906 49.13 66.80 7.20
CA GLN A 906 47.74 67.25 7.02
C GLN A 906 46.92 66.30 6.14
N LYS A 907 47.51 65.74 5.07
CA LYS A 907 46.87 64.71 4.22
C LYS A 907 46.60 63.42 5.00
N ALA A 908 47.58 62.94 5.78
CA ALA A 908 47.41 61.75 6.62
C ALA A 908 46.26 61.94 7.64
N LYS A 909 46.19 63.12 8.27
CA LYS A 909 45.09 63.49 9.16
C LYS A 909 43.73 63.44 8.46
N ALA A 910 43.61 64.01 7.26
CA ALA A 910 42.36 64.04 6.51
C ALA A 910 41.84 62.62 6.17
N ILE A 911 42.74 61.70 5.83
CA ILE A 911 42.40 60.29 5.53
C ILE A 911 42.03 59.52 6.79
N SER A 912 42.74 59.74 7.91
CA SER A 912 42.36 59.22 9.24
C SER A 912 40.95 59.66 9.65
N ASP A 913 40.67 60.96 9.52
CA ASP A 913 39.35 61.55 9.73
C ASP A 913 38.28 60.93 8.82
N GLN A 914 38.60 60.66 7.55
CA GLN A 914 37.69 60.03 6.58
C GLN A 914 37.41 58.56 6.94
N MET A 915 38.43 57.81 7.33
CA MET A 915 38.31 56.42 7.80
C MET A 915 37.39 56.34 9.01
N PHE A 916 37.62 57.16 10.03
CA PHE A 916 36.78 57.19 11.23
C PHE A 916 35.35 57.67 10.96
N LYS A 917 35.16 58.68 10.09
CA LYS A 917 33.81 59.15 9.72
C LYS A 917 33.02 58.07 8.98
N THR A 918 33.63 57.44 7.97
CA THR A 918 32.96 56.48 7.07
C THR A 918 32.74 55.12 7.75
N HIS A 919 33.78 54.58 8.40
CA HIS A 919 33.86 53.18 8.82
C HIS A 919 34.07 52.95 10.32
N LYS A 920 34.21 54.01 11.13
CA LYS A 920 34.45 53.99 12.59
C LYS A 920 35.78 53.38 13.06
N GLU A 921 36.60 52.87 12.16
CA GLU A 921 37.99 52.50 12.44
C GLU A 921 38.85 53.73 12.78
N ARG A 922 39.79 53.56 13.70
CA ARG A 922 40.73 54.61 14.12
C ARG A 922 42.11 54.38 13.52
N ASP A 923 42.77 55.45 13.12
CA ASP A 923 44.19 55.42 12.84
C ASP A 923 45.01 55.30 14.15
N LEU A 924 45.99 54.41 14.17
CA LEU A 924 46.94 54.19 15.28
C LEU A 924 48.36 54.69 14.95
N ASP A 925 48.64 55.02 13.70
CA ASP A 925 49.97 55.44 13.22
C ASP A 925 50.08 56.97 13.25
N PHE A 926 49.02 57.68 12.85
CA PHE A 926 49.02 59.14 12.67
C PHE A 926 49.56 59.92 13.87
N ASP A 927 49.07 59.64 15.08
CA ASP A 927 49.46 60.39 16.28
C ASP A 927 50.96 60.26 16.58
N TRP A 928 51.55 59.09 16.32
CA TRP A 928 52.99 58.88 16.51
C TRP A 928 53.83 59.62 15.46
N HIS A 929 53.44 59.57 14.19
CA HIS A 929 54.13 60.34 13.14
C HIS A 929 54.01 61.85 13.36
N LYS A 930 52.89 62.33 13.88
CA LYS A 930 52.73 63.73 14.30
C LYS A 930 53.70 64.08 15.42
N GLU A 931 53.73 63.32 16.52
CA GLU A 931 54.64 63.58 17.64
C GLU A 931 56.11 63.60 17.18
N LYS A 932 56.49 62.67 16.30
CA LYS A 932 57.82 62.57 15.70
C LYS A 932 58.15 63.78 14.81
N ALA A 933 57.21 64.27 14.02
CA ALA A 933 57.37 65.49 13.21
C ALA A 933 57.49 66.75 14.08
N ASP A 934 56.64 66.90 15.10
CA ASP A 934 56.67 68.01 16.07
C ASP A 934 58.05 68.11 16.76
N GLN A 935 58.61 66.97 17.23
CA GLN A 935 59.96 66.89 17.82
C GLN A 935 61.10 67.30 16.86
N ILE A 936 60.96 66.95 15.58
CA ILE A 936 61.96 67.28 14.53
C ILE A 936 61.90 68.78 14.18
N ALA A 937 60.70 69.37 14.14
CA ALA A 937 60.53 70.81 13.94
C ALA A 937 61.10 71.64 15.11
N GLU A 938 60.93 71.20 16.36
CA GLU A 938 61.53 71.85 17.53
C GLU A 938 63.07 71.84 17.46
N ARG A 939 63.68 70.69 17.16
CA ARG A 939 65.14 70.57 17.03
C ARG A 939 65.69 71.43 15.88
N TRP A 940 64.97 71.56 14.76
CA TRP A 940 65.34 72.47 13.67
C TRP A 940 65.32 73.94 14.11
N GLN A 941 64.28 74.35 14.86
CA GLN A 941 64.20 75.71 15.41
C GLN A 941 65.32 76.00 16.42
N ASN A 942 65.77 74.97 17.17
CA ASN A 942 66.93 75.07 18.06
C ASN A 942 68.27 75.22 17.30
N VAL A 943 68.48 74.50 16.18
CA VAL A 943 69.64 74.70 15.28
C VAL A 943 69.70 76.14 14.77
N HIS A 944 68.58 76.66 14.27
CA HIS A 944 68.44 78.04 13.79
C HIS A 944 68.79 79.07 14.88
N LEU A 945 68.21 78.93 16.08
CA LEU A 945 68.45 79.85 17.21
C LEU A 945 69.92 79.84 17.68
N GLN A 946 70.58 78.68 17.62
CA GLN A 946 71.97 78.52 18.04
C GLN A 946 72.97 79.17 17.09
N ILE A 947 72.73 79.10 15.77
CA ILE A 947 73.52 79.85 14.78
C ILE A 947 73.41 81.37 15.05
N GLU A 948 72.20 81.87 15.36
CA GLU A 948 71.97 83.29 15.64
C GLU A 948 72.61 83.79 16.95
N ASN A 949 72.58 82.98 18.02
CA ASN A 949 73.27 83.30 19.26
C ASN A 949 74.79 83.32 19.06
N ARG A 950 75.37 82.30 18.40
CA ARG A 950 76.83 82.27 18.16
C ARG A 950 77.33 83.43 17.30
N LEU A 951 76.58 83.81 16.26
CA LEU A 951 76.89 84.99 15.44
C LEU A 951 76.90 86.29 16.25
N ARG A 952 75.98 86.44 17.21
CA ARG A 952 75.91 87.59 18.11
C ARG A 952 77.15 87.65 19.02
N ASP A 953 77.48 86.55 19.65
CA ASP A 953 78.52 86.49 20.67
C ASP A 953 79.93 86.58 20.06
N LEU A 954 80.17 85.92 18.91
CA LEU A 954 81.40 86.10 18.15
C LEU A 954 81.61 87.54 17.66
N SER A 955 80.53 88.28 17.37
CA SER A 955 80.63 89.72 17.07
C SER A 955 81.05 90.53 18.29
N GLY A 956 80.65 90.13 19.49
CA GLY A 956 81.13 90.69 20.76
C GLY A 956 82.62 90.38 20.99
N ILE A 957 83.02 89.11 20.87
CA ILE A 957 84.40 88.66 21.06
C ILE A 957 85.36 89.27 20.03
N SER A 958 84.95 89.37 18.76
CA SER A 958 85.70 90.07 17.70
C SER A 958 85.96 91.55 18.04
N THR A 959 85.03 92.17 18.78
CA THR A 959 85.15 93.57 19.22
C THR A 959 86.07 93.70 20.43
N SER A 960 86.00 92.80 21.42
CA SER A 960 86.86 92.86 22.61
C SER A 960 88.31 92.46 22.32
N ILE A 961 88.57 91.44 21.48
CA ILE A 961 89.94 91.08 21.08
C ILE A 961 90.63 92.21 20.30
N LYS A 962 89.86 92.97 19.50
CA LYS A 962 90.37 94.15 18.78
C LYS A 962 90.90 95.18 19.76
N TYR A 963 90.08 95.65 20.70
CA TYR A 963 90.49 96.68 21.67
C TYR A 963 91.63 96.19 22.58
N TYR A 964 91.64 94.91 22.97
CA TYR A 964 92.76 94.34 23.70
C TYR A 964 94.06 94.37 22.88
N LYS A 965 94.09 93.79 21.67
CA LYS A 965 95.32 93.72 20.87
C LYS A 965 95.81 95.11 20.42
N GLU A 966 94.91 96.06 20.15
CA GLU A 966 95.26 97.46 19.85
C GLU A 966 95.94 98.14 21.06
N SER A 967 95.38 97.98 22.28
CA SER A 967 96.00 98.52 23.50
C SER A 967 97.30 97.80 23.86
N TYR A 968 97.35 96.48 23.70
CA TYR A 968 98.52 95.64 23.97
C TYR A 968 99.72 96.03 23.11
N LEU A 969 99.52 96.12 21.78
CA LEU A 969 100.60 96.41 20.84
C LEU A 969 101.18 97.81 21.06
N ALA A 970 100.32 98.80 21.34
CA ALA A 970 100.76 100.17 21.65
C ALA A 970 101.60 100.25 22.94
N LEU A 971 101.29 99.44 23.96
CA LEU A 971 102.09 99.32 25.17
C LEU A 971 103.38 98.51 24.94
N ASP A 972 103.33 97.41 24.19
CA ASP A 972 104.50 96.57 23.93
C ASP A 972 105.56 97.34 23.12
N SER A 973 105.15 98.06 22.07
CA SER A 973 106.07 98.90 21.28
C SER A 973 106.69 100.02 22.12
N TRP A 974 105.91 100.65 23.00
CA TRP A 974 106.41 101.71 23.87
C TRP A 974 107.33 101.17 24.99
N ILE A 975 107.02 100.01 25.59
CA ILE A 975 107.91 99.34 26.56
C ILE A 975 109.25 98.96 25.91
N ARG A 976 109.24 98.43 24.67
CA ARG A 976 110.47 98.16 23.91
C ARG A 976 111.27 99.44 23.66
N GLN A 977 110.61 100.52 23.20
CA GLN A 977 111.27 101.80 22.94
C GLN A 977 111.95 102.36 24.20
N VAL A 978 111.31 102.25 25.37
CA VAL A 978 111.90 102.68 26.64
C VAL A 978 113.00 101.71 27.11
N GLN A 979 112.90 100.41 26.85
CA GLN A 979 113.97 99.43 27.09
C GLN A 979 115.21 99.66 26.21
N GLU A 980 115.03 100.00 24.94
CA GLU A 980 116.11 100.38 24.02
C GLU A 980 116.77 101.70 24.44
N THR A 981 115.96 102.69 24.84
CA THR A 981 116.45 103.98 25.38
C THR A 981 117.23 103.77 26.69
N GLN A 982 116.72 102.94 27.60
CA GLN A 982 117.39 102.52 28.83
C GLN A 982 118.72 101.81 28.54
N SER A 983 118.76 100.97 27.50
CA SER A 983 119.97 100.23 27.11
C SER A 983 121.06 101.16 26.55
N MET A 984 120.69 102.15 25.71
CA MET A 984 121.65 103.18 25.26
C MET A 984 122.16 104.03 26.43
N LEU A 985 121.28 104.38 27.38
CA LEU A 985 121.67 105.12 28.60
C LEU A 985 122.51 104.28 29.58
N GLN A 986 122.60 102.95 29.40
CA GLN A 986 123.54 102.08 30.12
C GLN A 986 124.88 101.89 29.39
N GLY A 987 124.90 101.94 28.06
CA GLY A 987 126.12 101.73 27.25
C GLY A 987 127.09 102.90 27.26
N ASN A 988 126.60 104.12 27.47
CA ASN A 988 127.41 105.33 27.53
C ASN A 988 127.96 105.55 28.95
N VAL A 989 129.25 105.27 29.15
CA VAL A 989 130.01 105.73 30.32
C VAL A 989 130.28 107.24 30.15
N PRO A 990 129.92 108.10 31.12
CA PRO A 990 130.09 109.54 30.99
C PRO A 990 131.50 109.99 31.39
N ASP A 991 132.26 110.56 30.46
CA ASP A 991 133.64 111.05 30.65
C ASP A 991 133.78 112.32 31.53
N SER A 992 132.71 112.76 32.22
CA SER A 992 132.75 113.89 33.16
C SER A 992 131.53 113.92 34.08
N SER A 993 131.68 114.51 35.27
CA SER A 993 130.59 114.79 36.23
C SER A 993 129.38 115.45 35.54
N LYS A 994 129.63 116.48 34.72
CA LYS A 994 128.59 117.25 34.04
C LYS A 994 127.76 116.43 33.03
N ALA A 995 128.35 115.41 32.41
CA ALA A 995 127.64 114.50 31.51
C ALA A 995 126.74 113.52 32.30
N LEU A 996 127.22 112.97 33.42
CA LEU A 996 126.43 112.08 34.28
C LEU A 996 125.24 112.81 34.92
N SER A 997 125.38 114.11 35.25
CA SER A 997 124.27 114.96 35.71
C SER A 997 123.14 115.04 34.67
N MET A 998 123.46 115.30 33.40
CA MET A 998 122.46 115.33 32.31
C MET A 998 121.81 113.96 32.06
N GLN A 999 122.61 112.88 32.12
CA GLN A 999 122.13 111.50 31.99
C GLN A 999 121.14 111.14 33.12
N LEU A 1000 121.38 111.61 34.34
CA LEU A 1000 120.53 111.38 35.51
C LEU A 1000 119.19 112.12 35.42
N ASP A 1001 119.15 113.35 34.91
CA ASP A 1001 117.89 114.07 34.70
C ASP A 1001 117.07 113.52 33.52
N GLN A 1002 117.73 113.00 32.46
CA GLN A 1002 117.04 112.20 31.43
C GLN A 1002 116.41 110.94 32.01
N LEU A 1003 117.12 110.22 32.88
CA LEU A 1003 116.59 109.01 33.54
C LEU A 1003 115.40 109.33 34.48
N LYS A 1004 115.41 110.46 35.21
CA LYS A 1004 114.23 110.94 35.97
C LYS A 1004 113.03 111.23 35.07
N SER A 1005 113.26 111.89 33.94
CA SER A 1005 112.20 112.20 32.96
C SER A 1005 111.56 110.92 32.41
N LEU A 1006 112.36 109.88 32.14
CA LEU A 1006 111.88 108.58 31.68
C LEU A 1006 111.07 107.85 32.76
N ILE A 1007 111.44 107.92 34.05
CA ILE A 1007 110.59 107.37 35.13
C ILE A 1007 109.21 108.03 35.14
N SER A 1008 109.14 109.36 35.04
CA SER A 1008 107.85 110.06 35.06
C SER A 1008 107.00 109.73 33.81
N GLU A 1009 107.61 109.51 32.65
CA GLU A 1009 106.89 108.99 31.48
C GLU A 1009 106.33 107.57 31.74
N ILE A 1010 107.09 106.69 32.40
CA ILE A 1010 106.61 105.36 32.78
C ILE A 1010 105.43 105.47 33.76
N GLU A 1011 105.52 106.31 34.80
CA GLU A 1011 104.43 106.51 35.78
C GLU A 1011 103.12 106.95 35.11
N MET A 1012 103.18 107.89 34.15
CA MET A 1012 101.99 108.35 33.42
C MET A 1012 101.31 107.23 32.62
N LYS A 1013 102.05 106.20 32.21
CA LYS A 1013 101.56 105.09 31.37
C LYS A 1013 100.83 104.00 32.16
N GLN A 1014 100.85 104.05 33.49
CA GLN A 1014 100.05 103.16 34.36
C GLN A 1014 98.57 103.15 33.93
N SER A 1015 98.01 104.33 33.67
CA SER A 1015 96.63 104.51 33.20
C SER A 1015 96.27 103.72 31.94
N LYS A 1016 97.26 103.48 31.05
CA LYS A 1016 97.09 102.66 29.84
C LYS A 1016 97.29 101.17 30.09
N MET A 1017 98.13 100.80 31.06
CA MET A 1017 98.23 99.40 31.53
C MET A 1017 96.90 98.95 32.14
N ASP A 1018 96.25 99.80 32.94
CA ASP A 1018 94.95 99.54 33.55
C ASP A 1018 93.82 99.43 32.50
N GLU A 1019 93.87 100.26 31.44
CA GLU A 1019 92.96 100.14 30.30
C GLU A 1019 93.18 98.82 29.52
N CYS A 1020 94.43 98.41 29.31
CA CYS A 1020 94.76 97.14 28.68
C CYS A 1020 94.29 95.94 29.52
N GLN A 1021 94.35 96.03 30.86
CA GLN A 1021 93.79 95.03 31.76
C GLN A 1021 92.28 94.89 31.54
N LYS A 1022 91.55 96.02 31.53
CA LYS A 1022 90.10 96.01 31.34
C LYS A 1022 89.68 95.32 30.04
N TYR A 1023 90.38 95.57 28.93
CA TYR A 1023 90.07 94.89 27.67
C TYR A 1023 90.44 93.39 27.68
N SER A 1024 91.49 92.98 28.41
CA SER A 1024 91.85 91.55 28.55
C SER A 1024 90.82 90.78 29.39
N GLU A 1025 90.33 91.39 30.47
CA GLU A 1025 89.26 90.86 31.31
C GLU A 1025 87.93 90.76 30.53
N GLN A 1026 87.54 91.80 29.80
CA GLN A 1026 86.35 91.81 28.95
C GLN A 1026 86.39 90.74 27.85
N TYR A 1027 87.55 90.55 27.21
CA TYR A 1027 87.76 89.45 26.25
C TYR A 1027 87.63 88.09 26.95
N SER A 1028 88.31 87.89 28.08
CA SER A 1028 88.28 86.64 28.83
C SER A 1028 86.86 86.22 29.22
N THR A 1029 86.05 87.14 29.76
CA THR A 1029 84.65 86.84 30.13
C THR A 1029 83.81 86.50 28.90
N SER A 1030 83.90 87.31 27.83
CA SER A 1030 83.13 87.08 26.59
C SER A 1030 83.42 85.69 25.97
N VAL A 1031 84.68 85.27 25.98
CA VAL A 1031 85.10 83.94 25.50
C VAL A 1031 84.59 82.83 26.41
N LYS A 1032 84.67 82.99 27.73
CA LYS A 1032 84.21 81.97 28.70
C LYS A 1032 82.70 81.78 28.68
N ASP A 1033 81.93 82.84 28.48
CA ASP A 1033 80.47 82.77 28.29
C ASP A 1033 80.09 82.04 26.98
N TYR A 1034 80.84 82.27 25.90
CA TYR A 1034 80.67 81.56 24.63
C TYR A 1034 81.08 80.08 24.73
N GLU A 1035 82.22 79.78 25.34
CA GLU A 1035 82.67 78.40 25.61
C GLU A 1035 81.64 77.63 26.47
N LEU A 1036 81.00 78.30 27.44
CA LEU A 1036 79.91 77.74 28.24
C LEU A 1036 78.68 77.43 27.36
N GLN A 1037 78.23 78.37 26.51
CA GLN A 1037 77.10 78.11 25.59
C GLN A 1037 77.37 76.95 24.63
N LEU A 1038 78.59 76.83 24.09
CA LEU A 1038 78.99 75.69 23.27
C LEU A 1038 78.86 74.36 24.05
N MET A 1039 79.25 74.32 25.32
CA MET A 1039 79.09 73.12 26.16
C MET A 1039 77.63 72.83 26.49
N THR A 1040 76.82 73.84 26.77
CA THR A 1040 75.37 73.70 27.03
C THR A 1040 74.65 73.12 25.82
N TYR A 1041 74.92 73.62 24.60
CA TYR A 1041 74.31 73.07 23.39
C TYR A 1041 74.79 71.64 23.08
N ARG A 1042 76.08 71.34 23.27
CA ARG A 1042 76.60 69.96 23.13
C ARG A 1042 75.88 68.98 24.05
N ALA A 1043 75.64 69.35 25.31
CA ALA A 1043 74.89 68.52 26.24
C ALA A 1043 73.41 68.32 25.84
N LEU A 1044 72.79 69.34 25.22
CA LEU A 1044 71.43 69.25 24.67
C LEU A 1044 71.37 68.35 23.42
N VAL A 1045 72.40 68.32 22.58
CA VAL A 1045 72.45 67.41 21.43
C VAL A 1045 72.77 65.97 21.85
N ASP A 1046 73.72 65.77 22.78
CA ASP A 1046 74.05 64.46 23.37
C ASP A 1046 72.81 63.75 23.92
N SER A 1047 71.88 64.48 24.58
CA SER A 1047 70.66 63.89 25.16
C SER A 1047 69.63 63.45 24.11
N HIS A 1048 69.58 64.10 22.94
CA HIS A 1048 68.71 63.71 21.83
C HIS A 1048 69.31 62.58 20.97
N GLN A 1049 70.62 62.61 20.71
CA GLN A 1049 71.24 61.71 19.74
C GLN A 1049 71.66 60.34 20.29
N LYS A 1050 71.67 60.13 21.63
CA LYS A 1050 72.07 58.88 22.32
C LYS A 1050 73.51 58.41 22.07
N SER A 1051 74.32 59.15 21.31
CA SER A 1051 75.73 58.87 21.06
C SER A 1051 76.61 59.96 21.70
N PRO A 1052 77.53 59.63 22.63
CA PRO A 1052 78.31 60.65 23.33
C PRO A 1052 79.35 61.28 22.40
N MET A 1053 79.23 62.58 22.12
CA MET A 1053 80.22 63.29 21.33
C MET A 1053 81.55 63.42 22.09
N LYS A 1054 82.67 63.30 21.38
CA LYS A 1054 84.01 63.22 21.99
C LYS A 1054 84.43 64.56 22.59
N ARG A 1055 84.29 64.70 23.91
CA ARG A 1055 84.74 65.85 24.70
C ARG A 1055 86.25 66.07 24.58
N ARG A 1056 86.69 66.90 23.62
CA ARG A 1056 88.02 67.51 23.64
C ARG A 1056 88.10 68.50 24.80
N ARG A 1057 89.13 68.37 25.65
CA ARG A 1057 89.45 69.38 26.66
C ARG A 1057 90.19 70.52 25.95
N MET A 1058 89.45 71.55 25.56
CA MET A 1058 89.99 72.69 24.82
C MET A 1058 90.72 73.66 25.76
N GLN A 1059 91.78 74.29 25.27
CA GLN A 1059 92.58 75.26 26.02
C GLN A 1059 92.07 76.66 25.70
N SER A 1060 91.47 77.33 26.69
CA SER A 1060 90.76 78.60 26.48
C SER A 1060 91.74 79.72 26.08
N SER A 1061 91.42 80.44 25.01
CA SER A 1061 92.23 81.58 24.57
C SER A 1061 92.13 82.78 25.52
N ALA A 1062 91.10 82.81 26.37
CA ALA A 1062 90.99 83.74 27.48
C ALA A 1062 92.19 83.66 28.43
N ASP A 1063 92.65 82.44 28.74
CA ASP A 1063 93.76 82.22 29.67
C ASP A 1063 95.10 82.58 29.02
N LEU A 1064 95.25 82.36 27.71
CA LEU A 1064 96.41 82.83 26.93
C LEU A 1064 96.49 84.36 26.90
N VAL A 1065 95.37 85.06 26.68
CA VAL A 1065 95.32 86.54 26.66
C VAL A 1065 95.57 87.14 28.06
N ILE A 1066 95.10 86.49 29.12
CA ILE A 1066 95.48 86.86 30.50
C ILE A 1066 96.99 86.69 30.70
N GLN A 1067 97.59 85.59 30.23
CA GLN A 1067 99.02 85.37 30.35
C GLN A 1067 99.85 86.40 29.54
N GLU A 1068 99.49 86.67 28.29
CA GLU A 1068 100.11 87.73 27.47
C GLU A 1068 100.11 89.08 28.20
N TYR A 1069 98.97 89.46 28.81
CA TYR A 1069 98.85 90.68 29.60
C TYR A 1069 99.75 90.66 30.85
N MET A 1070 99.79 89.54 31.60
CA MET A 1070 100.65 89.43 32.78
C MET A 1070 102.13 89.56 32.41
N ASP A 1071 102.58 88.98 31.29
CA ASP A 1071 103.97 89.10 30.83
C ASP A 1071 104.32 90.52 30.34
N LEU A 1072 103.36 91.26 29.77
CA LEU A 1072 103.50 92.68 29.47
C LEU A 1072 103.62 93.52 30.76
N ARG A 1073 102.73 93.27 31.73
CA ARG A 1073 102.71 93.95 33.04
C ARG A 1073 103.99 93.67 33.85
N ASN A 1074 104.49 92.43 33.80
CA ASN A 1074 105.74 92.04 34.45
C ASN A 1074 106.95 92.77 33.85
N ARG A 1075 107.02 92.90 32.52
CA ARG A 1075 108.07 93.68 31.85
C ARG A 1075 108.01 95.18 32.19
N TYR A 1076 106.80 95.74 32.25
CA TYR A 1076 106.59 97.13 32.70
C TYR A 1076 107.04 97.35 34.16
N ASN A 1077 106.64 96.48 35.07
CA ASN A 1077 107.04 96.56 36.48
C ASN A 1077 108.57 96.38 36.65
N ALA A 1078 109.18 95.47 35.90
CA ALA A 1078 110.63 95.26 35.89
C ALA A 1078 111.38 96.47 35.34
N LEU A 1079 110.89 97.08 34.26
CA LEU A 1079 111.44 98.30 33.67
C LEU A 1079 111.37 99.48 34.65
N MET A 1080 110.22 99.69 35.30
CA MET A 1080 110.06 100.72 36.35
C MET A 1080 111.06 100.51 37.49
N THR A 1081 111.18 99.27 37.98
CA THR A 1081 112.11 98.91 39.06
C THR A 1081 113.57 99.15 38.65
N LEU A 1082 113.96 98.71 37.46
CA LEU A 1082 115.31 98.87 36.91
C LEU A 1082 115.67 100.34 36.72
N MET A 1083 114.79 101.15 36.13
CA MET A 1083 115.01 102.58 35.93
C MET A 1083 115.13 103.33 37.26
N THR A 1084 114.31 102.99 38.25
CA THR A 1084 114.39 103.54 39.61
C THR A 1084 115.73 103.20 40.29
N GLN A 1085 116.20 101.97 40.15
CA GLN A 1085 117.53 101.57 40.64
C GLN A 1085 118.65 102.27 39.87
N PHE A 1086 118.50 102.47 38.56
CA PHE A 1086 119.54 103.07 37.72
C PHE A 1086 119.67 104.59 37.93
N VAL A 1087 118.57 105.32 38.18
CA VAL A 1087 118.63 106.70 38.70
C VAL A 1087 119.39 106.77 40.02
N LYS A 1088 119.09 105.85 40.95
CA LYS A 1088 119.74 105.82 42.26
C LYS A 1088 121.25 105.55 42.14
N PHE A 1089 121.64 104.51 41.42
CA PHE A 1089 123.05 104.16 41.19
C PHE A 1089 123.81 105.27 40.45
N SER A 1090 123.16 105.92 39.47
CA SER A 1090 123.75 107.07 38.76
C SER A 1090 123.95 108.27 39.69
N GLY A 1091 123.06 108.50 40.67
CA GLY A 1091 123.22 109.55 41.68
C GLY A 1091 124.34 109.24 42.66
N ASP A 1092 124.40 107.99 43.13
CA ASP A 1092 125.48 107.48 43.99
C ASP A 1092 126.83 107.39 43.25
N ALA A 1093 126.85 107.48 41.91
CA ALA A 1093 128.05 107.59 41.08
C ALA A 1093 128.45 109.05 40.79
N LEU A 1094 127.48 109.93 40.49
CA LEU A 1094 127.70 111.36 40.30
C LEU A 1094 128.35 111.98 41.54
N LYS A 1095 127.78 111.69 42.71
CA LYS A 1095 128.30 112.15 44.00
C LYS A 1095 129.74 111.71 44.27
N ARG A 1096 130.18 110.56 43.73
CA ARG A 1096 131.57 110.09 43.87
C ARG A 1096 132.54 110.78 42.91
N MET A 1097 132.14 111.08 41.66
CA MET A 1097 132.98 111.91 40.78
C MET A 1097 133.10 113.35 41.32
N GLU A 1098 132.01 113.91 41.86
CA GLU A 1098 132.03 115.22 42.52
C GLU A 1098 132.86 115.24 43.82
N GLU A 1099 133.14 114.07 44.41
CA GLU A 1099 134.04 113.88 45.55
C GLU A 1099 135.50 113.54 45.14
N GLU A 1100 135.78 113.30 43.85
CA GLU A 1100 137.13 113.03 43.30
C GLU A 1100 137.70 114.22 42.47
N GLU A 1101 136.89 115.23 42.11
CA GLU A 1101 137.33 116.46 41.41
C GLU A 1101 137.70 117.63 42.37
N VAL A 1102 138.05 117.36 43.65
CA VAL A 1102 138.34 118.37 44.71
C VAL A 1102 139.64 118.09 45.47
#